data_AF-A0A5C3DVT9-F1
#
_entry.id   AF-A0A5C3DVT9-F1
#
_cell.length_a   1.000
_cell.length_b   1.000
_cell.length_c   1.000
_cell.angle_alpha   90.00
_cell.angle_beta   90.00
_cell.angle_gamma   90.00
#
_symmetry.space_group_name_H-M   'P 1'
#
loop_
_entity.id
_entity.type
_entity.pdbx_description
1 polymer ?
#
loop_
_entity_poly.entity_id
_entity_poly.type
_entity_poly.pdbx_seq_one_letter_code
_entity_poly.pdbx_strand_id
1 'polypeptide(L)'
;MSYQRPQDPYIHSNASQYDERYQQSYQQGYQQQGYGNAPASGYRDYPDHASGYQGSAYKESQEGLYGGQGAGYGAGAGAAAGYGQQRNAATQAAATYSYAKPKKGVSKWIKIGVPVLILIIAGAVVGGVLGSRAAKDNNSSSGGSSGGSGGTGSGASPNVQGAALTAAQQAAKNGGNNMLFYQGTDPYGNPAYVSGNVDTSAAAYNGQAHNQSCTDSWTATNSLTNLRPHPRIMTTQAEWDCLPTKIANDAYLTVWNSTIFNNATNWAGQPNVAYVADGGFTGSGILDVSRDIQQRVKAWAYAYKMSNNTQYKDRLYRELNNAAGNTPTFFGQNGTRWNAAHFLDVAEMTSAFAMAYDWLYNDWNNTERTMIRNAIVNYGLIPGQNQYSTPDGWWKLPENGDGNWNCVCNGGMLTGALAVRGDGDANQTAIADSIINSALDNIKNNCMRGAYDDGTWTETPNYWYFGTNAQGRALSALISATGTDQGLMAMNPNWYKTSDFHMYVSGPGGLFAYGDNGPNKFATTANQLMLYSKLSGDARPAVYQRDRADAAFDPLSMFWYEPTAKGAFWNGLPLDRFFDDARGQWASMRSSWTDPSAVFVGVKASNLTGHQTHGDLDAGDFVIDALGTRWAGEYGNGNYLSTGYFSNETQGSARWTYYRKATDGQNTLTINMQNQNVANCLPSNSFASTGVSQSGDLSFKPATTDAVQFISDLSSCYSVPAGTVRRGIRMLNGRRQVLVQDEIAQSSQITDVQWRVQTNGTVSLSADGKTATLTQSSLTDPNAAINYKVGLGGTKTMKVQILSPSNAVFTLDGPPATRIFGTAVYSAPPEDSDQTNVGVTALQIKLGGTQSGSQTVQVVWQPQWDSLSAADQATPKSVPLSQWSLTSHN
;
A
#
# COMPACT_ATOMS: atom_id res chain seq x y z
N MET A 1 -23.22 -6.46 -14.79
CA MET A 1 -21.95 -6.14 -15.48
C MET A 1 -20.98 -5.71 -14.41
N SER A 2 -20.12 -6.63 -13.97
CA SER A 2 -19.07 -6.37 -12.98
C SER A 2 -18.05 -5.41 -13.60
N TYR A 3 -17.78 -4.29 -12.91
CA TYR A 3 -16.81 -3.29 -13.35
C TYR A 3 -15.39 -3.88 -13.32
N GLN A 4 -14.85 -4.23 -14.49
CA GLN A 4 -13.40 -4.36 -14.64
C GLN A 4 -12.82 -2.94 -14.66
N ARG A 5 -12.04 -2.58 -13.63
CA ARG A 5 -11.22 -1.36 -13.67
C ARG A 5 -10.24 -1.50 -14.85
N PRO A 6 -9.97 -0.42 -15.60
CA PRO A 6 -9.13 -0.51 -16.79
C PRO A 6 -7.69 -0.89 -16.40
N GLN A 7 -7.19 -2.01 -16.95
CA GLN A 7 -5.83 -2.58 -16.83
C GLN A 7 -5.02 -2.25 -15.56
N ASP A 8 -5.69 -2.29 -14.41
CA ASP A 8 -5.04 -2.05 -13.13
C ASP A 8 -5.34 -3.18 -12.15
N PRO A 9 -4.67 -4.33 -12.31
CA PRO A 9 -4.79 -5.42 -11.35
C PRO A 9 -3.88 -5.26 -10.13
N TYR A 10 -3.17 -4.13 -9.94
CA TYR A 10 -1.99 -4.09 -9.05
C TYR A 10 -1.97 -2.97 -7.99
N ILE A 11 -3.03 -2.15 -7.85
CA ILE A 11 -2.98 -0.87 -7.07
C ILE A 11 -3.91 -0.84 -5.84
N HIS A 12 -4.28 -1.98 -5.29
CA HIS A 12 -4.79 -1.95 -3.92
C HIS A 12 -3.61 -1.81 -2.96
N SER A 13 -3.84 -1.39 -1.70
CA SER A 13 -2.80 -1.59 -0.68
C SER A 13 -2.36 -3.05 -0.76
N ASN A 14 -1.13 -3.43 -0.42
CA ASN A 14 -0.82 -4.85 -0.34
C ASN A 14 -1.52 -5.44 0.91
N ALA A 15 -2.83 -5.18 1.09
CA ALA A 15 -3.68 -5.91 2.00
C ALA A 15 -3.38 -7.37 1.71
N SER A 16 -3.10 -8.04 2.81
CA SER A 16 -2.72 -9.42 2.83
C SER A 16 -3.69 -10.27 1.99
N GLN A 17 -3.28 -11.50 1.65
CA GLN A 17 -4.11 -12.46 0.92
C GLN A 17 -5.38 -12.92 1.71
N TYR A 18 -5.85 -12.13 2.69
CA TYR A 18 -6.71 -12.56 3.78
C TYR A 18 -7.97 -11.69 3.98
N ASP A 19 -8.34 -10.81 3.04
CA ASP A 19 -9.58 -10.01 3.19
C ASP A 19 -10.42 -9.87 1.89
N GLU A 20 -11.66 -10.36 1.93
CA GLU A 20 -12.65 -10.30 0.84
C GLU A 20 -13.74 -9.22 1.07
N ARG A 21 -13.79 -8.51 2.21
CA ARG A 21 -15.05 -7.87 2.67
C ARG A 21 -15.16 -6.35 2.54
N TYR A 22 -14.08 -5.61 2.29
CA TYR A 22 -14.11 -4.15 2.37
C TYR A 22 -14.50 -3.40 1.09
N GLN A 23 -15.47 -3.88 0.28
CA GLN A 23 -16.18 -3.04 -0.72
C GLN A 23 -17.65 -3.42 -1.02
N GLN A 24 -18.20 -4.52 -0.46
CA GLN A 24 -19.54 -4.99 -0.83
C GLN A 24 -20.70 -4.05 -0.41
N SER A 25 -20.46 -3.09 0.49
CA SER A 25 -21.46 -2.09 0.88
C SER A 25 -21.79 -1.08 -0.24
N TYR A 26 -21.02 -1.04 -1.33
CA TYR A 26 -21.29 -0.14 -2.47
C TYR A 26 -22.35 -0.66 -3.46
N GLN A 27 -22.88 -1.88 -3.30
CA GLN A 27 -23.87 -2.45 -4.24
C GLN A 27 -25.27 -2.70 -3.69
N GLN A 28 -25.55 -2.46 -2.41
CA GLN A 28 -26.93 -2.58 -1.91
C GLN A 28 -27.61 -1.20 -1.86
N GLY A 29 -28.62 -1.04 -2.73
CA GLY A 29 -29.40 0.18 -2.85
C GLY A 29 -30.09 0.56 -1.55
N TYR A 30 -29.81 1.75 -1.04
CA TYR A 30 -30.48 2.31 0.13
C TYR A 30 -31.83 2.91 -0.28
N GLN A 31 -32.91 2.25 0.15
CA GLN A 31 -34.22 2.88 0.28
C GLN A 31 -34.24 3.77 1.53
N GLN A 32 -34.71 5.01 1.35
CA GLN A 32 -34.94 5.98 2.42
C GLN A 32 -35.97 5.49 3.45
N GLN A 33 -35.58 5.45 4.72
CA GLN A 33 -36.43 5.64 5.91
C GLN A 33 -35.52 6.34 6.95
N GLY A 34 -35.80 7.53 7.51
CA GLY A 34 -37.01 7.96 8.19
C GLY A 34 -36.67 8.12 9.68
N TYR A 35 -36.12 9.28 10.07
CA TYR A 35 -35.61 9.58 11.42
C TYR A 35 -36.69 9.49 12.52
N GLY A 36 -36.34 8.88 13.66
CA GLY A 36 -37.09 8.92 14.92
C GLY A 36 -36.14 8.97 16.12
N ASN A 37 -36.26 10.03 16.93
CA ASN A 37 -35.49 10.32 18.15
C ASN A 37 -35.98 9.53 19.38
N ALA A 38 -35.06 9.04 20.22
CA ALA A 38 -35.27 8.80 21.66
C ALA A 38 -33.92 8.72 22.42
N PRO A 39 -33.88 9.03 23.74
CA PRO A 39 -32.71 9.63 24.40
C PRO A 39 -31.89 8.69 25.32
N ALA A 40 -30.66 9.12 25.62
CA ALA A 40 -29.72 8.49 26.54
C ALA A 40 -29.91 8.94 28.02
N SER A 41 -29.71 7.99 28.94
CA SER A 41 -29.43 8.14 30.38
C SER A 41 -27.98 7.62 30.55
N GLY A 42 -27.00 8.24 31.20
CA GLY A 42 -26.97 9.13 32.35
C GLY A 42 -26.45 8.34 33.56
N TYR A 43 -25.16 8.46 33.93
CA TYR A 43 -24.66 8.24 35.30
C TYR A 43 -23.29 8.89 35.55
N ARG A 44 -23.09 9.29 36.82
CA ARG A 44 -22.13 10.26 37.39
C ARG A 44 -20.97 9.62 38.18
N ASP A 45 -19.93 10.46 38.35
CA ASP A 45 -19.04 10.70 39.50
C ASP A 45 -17.72 9.91 39.77
N TYR A 46 -16.70 10.75 40.05
CA TYR A 46 -15.23 10.69 40.29
C TYR A 46 -14.78 9.90 41.58
N PRO A 47 -13.46 9.68 41.94
CA PRO A 47 -12.33 10.62 41.83
C PRO A 47 -10.84 10.15 41.63
N ASP A 48 -10.02 11.14 41.26
CA ASP A 48 -8.62 11.47 41.59
C ASP A 48 -7.37 10.56 41.38
N HIS A 49 -6.51 11.09 40.48
CA HIS A 49 -5.04 11.27 40.48
C HIS A 49 -4.04 10.10 40.64
N ALA A 50 -3.20 9.88 39.60
CA ALA A 50 -1.73 9.98 39.69
C ALA A 50 -1.02 9.93 38.31
N SER A 51 -0.31 11.03 38.00
CA SER A 51 0.93 11.19 37.19
C SER A 51 1.14 10.43 35.86
N GLY A 52 1.09 11.19 34.75
CA GLY A 52 2.30 11.49 33.97
C GLY A 52 2.66 10.59 32.78
N TYR A 53 1.85 10.63 31.71
CA TYR A 53 2.26 10.53 30.29
C TYR A 53 1.02 10.89 29.45
N GLN A 54 0.91 12.13 28.95
CA GLN A 54 -0.22 12.53 28.10
C GLN A 54 0.15 12.33 26.63
N GLY A 55 -0.16 11.15 26.11
CA GLY A 55 -0.41 10.97 24.68
C GLY A 55 -1.71 11.69 24.32
N SER A 56 -1.69 12.48 23.26
CA SER A 56 -2.84 13.27 22.82
C SER A 56 -3.92 12.32 22.30
N ALA A 57 -4.91 12.02 23.13
CA ALA A 57 -6.11 11.31 22.73
C ALA A 57 -6.92 12.19 21.77
N TYR A 58 -7.39 11.60 20.67
CA TYR A 58 -8.47 12.14 19.83
C TYR A 58 -9.60 12.66 20.72
N LYS A 59 -9.71 13.98 20.87
CA LYS A 59 -10.85 14.61 21.50
C LYS A 59 -11.84 14.96 20.41
N GLU A 60 -13.00 14.30 20.42
CA GLU A 60 -14.20 14.81 19.76
C GLU A 60 -14.49 16.23 20.30
N SER A 61 -14.28 17.23 19.47
CA SER A 61 -14.68 18.60 19.77
C SER A 61 -16.17 18.79 19.46
N GLN A 62 -17.00 18.80 20.49
CA GLN A 62 -18.27 19.53 20.45
C GLN A 62 -17.95 21.03 20.50
N GLU A 63 -18.14 21.74 19.40
CA GLU A 63 -18.16 23.21 19.42
C GLU A 63 -19.59 23.73 19.54
N GLY A 64 -19.82 24.47 20.62
CA GLY A 64 -20.96 25.34 20.82
C GLY A 64 -20.71 26.73 20.23
N LEU A 65 -21.78 27.34 19.73
CA LEU A 65 -21.82 28.72 19.24
C LEU A 65 -22.30 29.67 20.35
N TYR A 66 -21.46 30.62 20.76
CA TYR A 66 -21.85 31.93 21.32
C TYR A 66 -21.85 32.96 20.17
N GLY A 67 -22.70 33.98 20.10
CA GLY A 67 -23.74 34.46 21.00
C GLY A 67 -24.47 35.67 20.38
N GLY A 68 -25.51 36.14 21.07
CA GLY A 68 -26.27 37.33 20.67
C GLY A 68 -27.39 37.69 21.64
N GLN A 69 -27.00 38.27 22.78
CA GLN A 69 -27.69 39.25 23.65
C GLN A 69 -29.22 39.17 23.95
N GLY A 70 -29.54 39.29 25.25
CA GLY A 70 -30.63 40.18 25.67
C GLY A 70 -31.59 39.71 26.78
N ALA A 71 -31.09 39.64 28.02
CA ALA A 71 -31.73 39.97 29.30
C ALA A 71 -33.24 39.74 29.56
N GLY A 72 -33.57 39.08 30.69
CA GLY A 72 -34.87 39.24 31.37
C GLY A 72 -35.22 38.20 32.44
N TYR A 73 -35.08 38.58 33.70
CA TYR A 73 -35.37 37.92 34.98
C TYR A 73 -36.71 37.16 35.16
N GLY A 74 -36.69 36.17 36.10
CA GLY A 74 -37.83 35.75 36.94
C GLY A 74 -38.17 34.23 36.85
N ALA A 75 -37.78 33.36 37.79
CA ALA A 75 -38.34 33.09 39.12
C ALA A 75 -39.63 32.23 39.17
N GLY A 76 -39.58 31.12 39.94
CA GLY A 76 -40.73 30.35 40.45
C GLY A 76 -41.04 29.05 39.67
N ALA A 77 -40.73 27.83 40.11
CA ALA A 77 -41.09 27.08 41.33
C ALA A 77 -42.53 26.52 41.36
N GLY A 78 -42.63 25.18 41.57
CA GLY A 78 -43.80 24.45 42.08
C GLY A 78 -44.61 23.70 41.02
N ALA A 79 -44.51 22.37 40.92
CA ALA A 79 -45.32 21.38 41.65
C ALA A 79 -46.74 21.22 41.02
N ALA A 80 -47.38 20.07 40.88
CA ALA A 80 -47.09 18.65 41.11
C ALA A 80 -48.23 17.84 40.43
N ALA A 81 -47.99 16.54 40.23
CA ALA A 81 -48.96 15.43 40.28
C ALA A 81 -50.16 15.33 39.29
N GLY A 82 -50.18 14.19 38.56
CA GLY A 82 -51.19 13.15 38.82
C GLY A 82 -52.42 13.00 37.89
N TYR A 83 -52.44 11.86 37.18
CA TYR A 83 -53.59 11.04 36.73
C TYR A 83 -54.72 11.61 35.84
N GLY A 84 -55.09 10.82 34.81
CA GLY A 84 -56.51 10.62 34.46
C GLY A 84 -56.96 10.76 32.99
N GLN A 85 -57.09 9.61 32.33
CA GLN A 85 -58.18 9.18 31.42
C GLN A 85 -58.66 9.99 30.18
N GLN A 86 -58.52 9.30 29.05
CA GLN A 86 -59.56 8.95 28.04
C GLN A 86 -60.39 10.01 27.29
N ARG A 87 -60.15 9.96 25.96
CA ARG A 87 -61.09 9.87 24.81
C ARG A 87 -62.22 10.90 24.65
N ASN A 88 -62.18 11.61 23.52
CA ASN A 88 -63.15 11.57 22.40
C ASN A 88 -62.89 12.78 21.48
N ALA A 89 -63.33 12.88 20.23
CA ALA A 89 -63.98 11.99 19.28
C ALA A 89 -63.84 12.68 17.91
N ALA A 90 -63.29 11.99 16.92
CA ALA A 90 -63.40 12.37 15.50
C ALA A 90 -63.14 11.15 14.59
N THR A 91 -63.66 10.00 14.99
CA THR A 91 -63.76 8.81 14.14
C THR A 91 -65.20 8.33 14.22
N GLN A 92 -66.00 8.68 13.20
CA GLN A 92 -66.97 7.82 12.53
C GLN A 92 -67.97 8.64 11.70
N ALA A 93 -67.78 8.58 10.38
CA ALA A 93 -68.82 8.34 9.36
C ALA A 93 -68.13 8.56 8.00
N ALA A 94 -67.65 7.50 7.34
CA ALA A 94 -68.41 6.60 6.44
C ALA A 94 -68.02 6.94 4.98
N ALA A 95 -67.30 6.07 4.27
CA ALA A 95 -67.84 5.08 3.31
C ALA A 95 -68.66 5.78 2.20
N THR A 96 -68.36 5.68 0.89
CA THR A 96 -68.16 4.49 0.05
C THR A 96 -67.86 5.01 -1.38
N TYR A 97 -67.05 4.30 -2.19
CA TYR A 97 -67.22 4.04 -3.64
C TYR A 97 -65.88 3.68 -4.29
N SER A 98 -65.83 2.45 -4.82
CA SER A 98 -64.73 1.88 -5.62
C SER A 98 -64.73 2.43 -7.04
N TYR A 99 -63.55 2.62 -7.64
CA TYR A 99 -63.33 2.30 -9.06
C TYR A 99 -61.87 1.89 -9.28
N ALA A 100 -61.66 0.64 -9.69
CA ALA A 100 -60.37 0.16 -10.18
C ALA A 100 -60.08 0.75 -11.57
N LYS A 101 -58.87 1.33 -11.77
CA LYS A 101 -58.37 1.64 -13.11
C LYS A 101 -57.71 0.39 -13.73
N PRO A 102 -57.93 0.07 -15.02
CA PRO A 102 -57.36 -1.11 -15.64
C PRO A 102 -55.85 -0.96 -15.89
N LYS A 103 -55.09 -2.03 -15.64
CA LYS A 103 -53.66 -2.13 -15.97
C LYS A 103 -53.48 -2.12 -17.49
N LYS A 104 -52.66 -1.19 -18.02
CA LYS A 104 -52.22 -1.20 -19.43
C LYS A 104 -51.23 -2.34 -19.65
N GLY A 105 -51.51 -3.22 -20.61
CA GLY A 105 -50.60 -4.28 -21.05
C GLY A 105 -49.42 -3.72 -21.85
N VAL A 106 -48.23 -4.29 -21.64
CA VAL A 106 -46.99 -3.93 -22.35
C VAL A 106 -47.06 -4.41 -23.81
N SER A 107 -46.68 -3.53 -24.75
CA SER A 107 -46.71 -3.74 -26.21
C SER A 107 -45.97 -5.01 -26.65
N LYS A 108 -46.55 -5.73 -27.65
CA LYS A 108 -45.92 -6.89 -28.30
C LYS A 108 -44.57 -6.55 -28.96
N TRP A 109 -44.33 -5.28 -29.31
CA TRP A 109 -43.04 -4.82 -29.81
C TRP A 109 -41.92 -4.97 -28.77
N ILE A 110 -42.22 -4.69 -27.50
CA ILE A 110 -41.26 -4.83 -26.41
C ILE A 110 -41.06 -6.32 -26.07
N LYS A 111 -42.15 -7.12 -26.11
CA LYS A 111 -42.08 -8.55 -25.76
C LYS A 111 -41.45 -9.44 -26.84
N ILE A 112 -41.56 -9.06 -28.11
CA ILE A 112 -41.18 -9.91 -29.24
C ILE A 112 -40.23 -9.19 -30.20
N GLY A 113 -40.46 -7.91 -30.49
CA GLY A 113 -39.63 -7.14 -31.43
C GLY A 113 -38.21 -6.92 -30.94
N VAL A 114 -38.03 -6.55 -29.67
CA VAL A 114 -36.70 -6.32 -29.08
C VAL A 114 -35.85 -7.60 -29.04
N PRO A 115 -36.36 -8.76 -28.56
CA PRO A 115 -35.59 -10.01 -28.62
C PRO A 115 -35.22 -10.44 -30.04
N VAL A 116 -36.13 -10.31 -31.01
CA VAL A 116 -35.85 -10.68 -32.41
C VAL A 116 -34.80 -9.76 -33.04
N LEU A 117 -34.84 -8.46 -32.75
CA LEU A 117 -33.83 -7.51 -33.23
C LEU A 117 -32.43 -7.82 -32.67
N ILE A 118 -32.34 -8.22 -31.39
CA ILE A 118 -31.08 -8.64 -30.77
C ILE A 118 -30.53 -9.89 -31.46
N LEU A 119 -31.39 -10.87 -31.79
CA LEU A 119 -30.96 -12.09 -32.50
C LEU A 119 -30.50 -11.81 -33.93
N ILE A 120 -31.13 -10.87 -34.64
CA ILE A 120 -30.71 -10.45 -35.99
C ILE A 120 -29.33 -9.76 -35.93
N ILE A 121 -29.11 -8.88 -34.96
CA ILE A 121 -27.82 -8.20 -34.76
C ILE A 121 -26.74 -9.22 -34.41
N ALA A 122 -27.04 -10.18 -33.52
CA ALA A 122 -26.11 -11.26 -33.17
C ALA A 122 -25.76 -12.13 -34.39
N GLY A 123 -26.76 -12.48 -35.22
CA GLY A 123 -26.55 -13.22 -36.47
C GLY A 123 -25.67 -12.46 -37.48
N ALA A 124 -25.86 -11.14 -37.60
CA ALA A 124 -25.05 -10.30 -38.48
C ALA A 124 -23.59 -10.18 -38.00
N VAL A 125 -23.36 -10.07 -36.69
CA VAL A 125 -22.02 -10.01 -36.10
C VAL A 125 -21.29 -11.35 -36.27
N VAL A 126 -21.96 -12.47 -36.02
CA VAL A 126 -21.38 -13.81 -36.21
C VAL A 126 -21.11 -14.09 -37.69
N GLY A 127 -22.01 -13.68 -38.58
CA GLY A 127 -21.83 -13.78 -40.03
C GLY A 127 -20.64 -12.96 -40.55
N GLY A 128 -20.43 -11.75 -40.02
CA GLY A 128 -19.29 -10.89 -40.37
C GLY A 128 -17.95 -11.43 -39.86
N VAL A 129 -17.91 -12.02 -38.66
CA VAL A 129 -16.69 -12.58 -38.05
C VAL A 129 -16.30 -13.92 -38.68
N LEU A 130 -17.26 -14.77 -39.06
CA LEU A 130 -16.97 -16.04 -39.73
C LEU A 130 -16.67 -15.86 -41.22
N GLY A 131 -17.37 -14.93 -41.90
CA GLY A 131 -17.11 -14.61 -43.30
C GLY A 131 -15.74 -13.96 -43.55
N SER A 132 -15.23 -13.17 -42.59
CA SER A 132 -13.88 -12.57 -42.68
C SER A 132 -12.74 -13.53 -42.38
N ARG A 133 -13.02 -14.68 -41.72
CA ARG A 133 -12.03 -15.72 -41.41
C ARG A 133 -11.89 -16.80 -42.49
N ALA A 134 -12.90 -16.98 -43.35
CA ALA A 134 -12.86 -17.95 -44.45
C ALA A 134 -12.19 -17.42 -45.75
N ALA A 135 -11.84 -16.13 -45.81
CA ALA A 135 -11.34 -15.49 -47.03
C ALA A 135 -9.81 -15.33 -47.10
N LYS A 136 -9.04 -16.02 -46.26
CA LYS A 136 -7.56 -15.94 -46.26
C LYS A 136 -6.90 -17.31 -46.13
N ASP A 137 -7.18 -18.20 -47.08
CA ASP A 137 -6.31 -19.34 -47.37
C ASP A 137 -6.09 -19.40 -48.88
N ASN A 138 -4.87 -19.07 -49.32
CA ASN A 138 -4.24 -19.64 -50.52
C ASN A 138 -2.75 -19.25 -50.61
N ASN A 139 -1.87 -20.26 -50.50
CA ASN A 139 -0.51 -20.43 -51.03
C ASN A 139 0.51 -19.26 -50.84
N SER A 140 1.72 -19.46 -50.32
CA SER A 140 2.71 -20.51 -50.65
C SER A 140 3.96 -20.38 -49.76
N SER A 141 4.73 -21.46 -49.63
CA SER A 141 5.90 -21.70 -48.79
C SER A 141 7.15 -20.88 -49.11
N SER A 142 7.87 -20.38 -48.08
CA SER A 142 9.33 -20.49 -47.94
C SER A 142 9.79 -20.09 -46.53
N GLY A 143 10.81 -20.80 -46.02
CA GLY A 143 11.15 -20.91 -44.61
C GLY A 143 11.71 -19.66 -43.92
N GLY A 144 11.41 -19.56 -42.62
CA GLY A 144 12.04 -18.65 -41.68
C GLY A 144 11.99 -19.28 -40.29
N SER A 145 13.17 -19.49 -39.70
CA SER A 145 13.40 -20.17 -38.42
C SER A 145 12.64 -19.54 -37.24
N SER A 146 11.91 -20.37 -36.50
CA SER A 146 11.35 -20.03 -35.19
C SER A 146 12.45 -19.99 -34.12
N GLY A 147 12.81 -18.79 -33.66
CA GLY A 147 13.59 -18.59 -32.43
C GLY A 147 12.71 -18.84 -31.21
N GLY A 148 13.18 -19.71 -30.31
CA GLY A 148 12.39 -20.39 -29.29
C GLY A 148 11.83 -19.51 -28.17
N SER A 149 10.65 -19.92 -27.70
CA SER A 149 10.06 -19.54 -26.42
C SER A 149 10.85 -20.14 -25.27
N GLY A 150 11.37 -19.30 -24.38
CA GLY A 150 11.89 -19.68 -23.07
C GLY A 150 11.14 -18.93 -21.98
N GLY A 151 9.82 -19.10 -21.91
CA GLY A 151 9.02 -18.63 -20.78
C GLY A 151 9.07 -19.66 -19.68
N THR A 152 9.77 -19.37 -18.58
CA THR A 152 9.62 -20.13 -17.34
C THR A 152 8.17 -19.98 -16.86
N GLY A 153 7.47 -21.10 -16.70
CA GLY A 153 6.02 -21.17 -16.44
C GLY A 153 5.56 -20.59 -15.10
N SER A 154 5.67 -19.26 -14.94
CA SER A 154 4.98 -18.50 -13.89
C SER A 154 3.59 -18.11 -14.39
N GLY A 155 2.60 -18.03 -13.51
CA GLY A 155 1.26 -17.51 -13.82
C GLY A 155 1.23 -16.02 -14.20
N ALA A 156 2.28 -15.50 -14.84
CA ALA A 156 2.39 -14.13 -15.31
C ALA A 156 1.50 -13.91 -16.53
N SER A 157 0.72 -12.84 -16.49
CA SER A 157 -0.09 -12.41 -17.64
C SER A 157 0.72 -11.39 -18.46
N PRO A 158 0.90 -11.57 -19.78
CA PRO A 158 1.63 -10.58 -20.55
C PRO A 158 0.84 -9.27 -20.57
N ASN A 159 1.41 -8.20 -20.03
CA ASN A 159 0.80 -6.87 -19.97
C ASN A 159 1.31 -5.93 -21.08
N VAL A 160 2.35 -6.34 -21.83
CA VAL A 160 2.86 -5.61 -22.99
C VAL A 160 2.69 -6.45 -24.26
N GLN A 161 1.79 -6.04 -25.15
CA GLN A 161 1.46 -6.81 -26.36
C GLN A 161 1.19 -5.90 -27.58
N GLY A 162 1.15 -6.52 -28.76
CA GLY A 162 0.68 -5.87 -30.00
C GLY A 162 1.48 -4.65 -30.41
N ALA A 163 0.77 -3.56 -30.72
CA ALA A 163 1.37 -2.33 -31.21
C ALA A 163 2.31 -1.67 -30.19
N ALA A 164 1.97 -1.71 -28.90
CA ALA A 164 2.81 -1.15 -27.83
C ALA A 164 4.14 -1.90 -27.73
N LEU A 165 4.12 -3.24 -27.77
CA LEU A 165 5.35 -4.04 -27.78
C LEU A 165 6.21 -3.76 -29.02
N THR A 166 5.58 -3.67 -30.19
CA THR A 166 6.27 -3.38 -31.46
C THR A 166 6.96 -2.01 -31.41
N ALA A 167 6.25 -0.98 -30.91
CA ALA A 167 6.80 0.35 -30.73
C ALA A 167 7.96 0.36 -29.72
N ALA A 168 7.81 -0.36 -28.59
CA ALA A 168 8.86 -0.45 -27.58
C ALA A 168 10.13 -1.14 -28.11
N GLN A 169 9.99 -2.20 -28.92
CA GLN A 169 11.12 -2.84 -29.60
C GLN A 169 11.82 -1.89 -30.60
N GLN A 170 11.05 -1.05 -31.30
CA GLN A 170 11.64 -0.06 -32.20
C GLN A 170 12.36 1.05 -31.41
N ALA A 171 11.76 1.54 -30.33
CA ALA A 171 12.37 2.55 -29.46
C ALA A 171 13.68 2.03 -28.84
N ALA A 172 13.70 0.78 -28.38
CA ALA A 172 14.91 0.12 -27.91
C ALA A 172 16.03 0.19 -28.96
N LYS A 173 15.75 -0.20 -30.21
CA LYS A 173 16.73 -0.16 -31.31
C LYS A 173 17.28 1.24 -31.55
N ASN A 174 16.43 2.27 -31.45
CA ASN A 174 16.83 3.65 -31.65
C ASN A 174 17.77 4.14 -30.53
N GLY A 175 17.48 3.82 -29.27
CA GLY A 175 18.24 4.28 -28.10
C GLY A 175 19.29 3.32 -27.57
N GLY A 176 20.03 2.64 -28.44
CA GLY A 176 21.17 1.82 -28.03
C GLY A 176 20.82 0.39 -27.63
N ASN A 177 19.69 -0.13 -28.12
CA ASN A 177 19.25 -1.53 -27.99
C ASN A 177 18.96 -1.98 -26.55
N ASN A 178 18.55 -1.06 -25.66
CA ASN A 178 18.06 -1.41 -24.32
C ASN A 178 16.63 -1.95 -24.39
N MET A 179 16.52 -3.27 -24.53
CA MET A 179 15.24 -3.96 -24.66
C MET A 179 14.44 -3.96 -23.36
N LEU A 180 13.12 -4.15 -23.47
CA LEU A 180 12.27 -4.43 -22.33
C LEU A 180 12.63 -5.80 -21.73
N PHE A 181 12.99 -5.83 -20.45
CA PHE A 181 13.44 -7.06 -19.80
C PHE A 181 12.32 -8.04 -19.46
N TYR A 182 11.07 -7.56 -19.37
CA TYR A 182 9.92 -8.38 -18.98
C TYR A 182 8.81 -8.34 -20.05
N GLN A 183 7.92 -9.32 -20.04
CA GLN A 183 6.71 -9.33 -20.90
C GLN A 183 5.40 -9.20 -20.11
N GLY A 184 5.48 -9.44 -18.81
CA GLY A 184 4.37 -9.38 -17.86
C GLY A 184 4.90 -9.34 -16.44
N THR A 185 3.97 -9.25 -15.50
CA THR A 185 4.25 -9.37 -14.08
C THR A 185 3.47 -10.55 -13.50
N ASP A 186 4.00 -11.16 -12.45
CA ASP A 186 3.30 -12.16 -11.67
C ASP A 186 2.14 -11.52 -10.87
N PRO A 187 1.34 -12.31 -10.13
CA PRO A 187 0.24 -11.77 -9.33
C PRO A 187 0.67 -10.83 -8.20
N TYR A 188 1.95 -10.88 -7.79
CA TYR A 188 2.53 -10.00 -6.77
C TYR A 188 3.16 -8.74 -7.37
N GLY A 189 3.15 -8.58 -8.69
CA GLY A 189 3.72 -7.42 -9.38
C GLY A 189 5.22 -7.55 -9.68
N ASN A 190 5.81 -8.74 -9.49
CA ASN A 190 7.20 -8.99 -9.85
C ASN A 190 7.34 -9.24 -11.35
N PRO A 191 8.42 -8.77 -12.00
CA PRO A 191 8.64 -8.97 -13.43
C PRO A 191 8.87 -10.44 -13.81
N ALA A 192 8.22 -10.87 -14.89
CA ALA A 192 8.55 -12.11 -15.59
C ALA A 192 9.59 -11.82 -16.67
N TYR A 193 10.87 -12.01 -16.34
CA TYR A 193 11.99 -11.69 -17.22
C TYR A 193 12.04 -12.56 -18.49
N VAL A 194 12.51 -11.95 -19.59
CA VAL A 194 12.75 -12.57 -20.89
C VAL A 194 14.26 -12.70 -21.06
N SER A 195 14.78 -13.91 -20.88
CA SER A 195 16.23 -14.17 -20.86
C SER A 195 16.98 -13.62 -22.08
N GLY A 196 16.38 -13.64 -23.27
CA GLY A 196 17.00 -13.11 -24.49
C GLY A 196 17.07 -11.58 -24.59
N ASN A 197 16.38 -10.84 -23.71
CA ASN A 197 16.33 -9.38 -23.73
C ASN A 197 17.14 -8.73 -22.60
N VAL A 198 17.51 -9.48 -21.57
CA VAL A 198 18.11 -8.96 -20.36
C VAL A 198 19.57 -8.56 -20.61
N ASP A 199 19.89 -7.30 -20.32
CA ASP A 199 21.28 -6.86 -20.13
C ASP A 199 21.71 -7.20 -18.70
N THR A 200 22.65 -8.14 -18.61
CA THR A 200 23.14 -8.69 -17.35
C THR A 200 24.22 -7.83 -16.68
N SER A 201 24.60 -6.69 -17.26
CA SER A 201 25.60 -5.80 -16.63
C SER A 201 25.10 -5.29 -15.27
N ALA A 202 26.03 -4.90 -14.40
CA ALA A 202 25.68 -4.18 -13.19
C ALA A 202 24.95 -2.87 -13.55
N ALA A 203 24.02 -2.46 -12.69
CA ALA A 203 23.29 -1.22 -12.87
C ALA A 203 24.24 -0.01 -12.90
N ALA A 204 24.15 0.81 -13.94
CA ALA A 204 24.98 2.00 -14.09
C ALA A 204 24.30 3.07 -14.94
N TYR A 205 24.75 4.31 -14.79
CA TYR A 205 24.50 5.38 -15.74
C TYR A 205 25.51 5.28 -16.90
N ASN A 206 25.04 5.40 -18.14
CA ASN A 206 25.85 5.19 -19.36
C ASN A 206 26.84 6.34 -19.71
N GLY A 207 27.51 6.91 -18.70
CA GLY A 207 28.51 7.99 -18.88
C GLY A 207 27.90 9.39 -19.07
N GLN A 208 26.57 9.51 -19.14
CA GLN A 208 25.85 10.78 -19.00
C GLN A 208 25.66 11.12 -17.53
N ALA A 209 25.66 12.42 -17.20
CA ALA A 209 25.32 12.86 -15.87
C ALA A 209 23.86 12.48 -15.57
N HIS A 210 23.67 11.71 -14.50
CA HIS A 210 22.41 11.16 -14.01
C HIS A 210 21.22 12.13 -13.94
N ASN A 211 21.43 13.45 -13.95
CA ASN A 211 20.39 14.48 -13.88
C ASN A 211 20.35 15.47 -15.07
N GLN A 212 20.98 15.15 -16.22
CA GLN A 212 21.16 16.11 -17.33
C GLN A 212 20.67 15.60 -18.70
N SER A 213 19.74 14.65 -18.75
CA SER A 213 19.24 14.11 -20.03
C SER A 213 18.41 15.10 -20.85
N CYS A 214 17.83 16.12 -20.22
CA CYS A 214 17.12 17.21 -20.87
C CYS A 214 17.95 18.49 -20.74
N THR A 215 18.27 19.14 -21.86
CA THR A 215 18.98 20.44 -21.83
C THR A 215 18.02 21.54 -21.38
N ASP A 216 18.41 22.27 -20.34
CA ASP A 216 17.63 23.36 -19.78
C ASP A 216 18.46 24.65 -19.76
N SER A 217 17.95 25.71 -20.39
CA SER A 217 18.62 27.01 -20.44
C SER A 217 18.25 27.91 -19.26
N TRP A 218 17.35 27.48 -18.37
CA TRP A 218 16.98 28.24 -17.20
C TRP A 218 18.05 28.15 -16.11
N THR A 219 18.43 29.31 -15.56
CA THR A 219 19.38 29.40 -14.45
C THR A 219 18.65 29.28 -13.12
N ALA A 220 19.15 28.40 -12.25
CA ALA A 220 18.65 28.22 -10.89
C ALA A 220 18.59 29.55 -10.12
N THR A 221 17.43 29.86 -9.55
CA THR A 221 17.22 31.07 -8.74
C THR A 221 17.53 30.83 -7.28
N ASN A 222 17.50 29.57 -6.84
CA ASN A 222 17.63 29.12 -5.45
C ASN A 222 16.67 29.83 -4.49
N SER A 223 15.59 30.42 -5.01
CA SER A 223 14.73 31.35 -4.29
C SER A 223 13.31 30.82 -4.23
N LEU A 224 12.72 30.85 -3.04
CA LEU A 224 11.30 30.56 -2.81
C LEU A 224 10.39 31.69 -3.29
N THR A 225 10.95 32.88 -3.59
CA THR A 225 10.19 34.06 -4.00
C THR A 225 10.40 34.47 -5.46
N ASN A 226 11.43 33.95 -6.11
CA ASN A 226 11.69 34.10 -7.53
C ASN A 226 11.69 32.70 -8.17
N LEU A 227 10.51 32.20 -8.51
CA LEU A 227 10.33 30.85 -9.02
C LEU A 227 10.52 30.80 -10.55
N ARG A 228 10.84 29.62 -11.08
CA ARG A 228 10.78 29.33 -12.52
C ARG A 228 9.39 29.68 -13.10
N PRO A 229 9.30 30.11 -14.36
CA PRO A 229 8.02 30.13 -15.10
C PRO A 229 7.38 28.73 -15.23
N HIS A 230 6.08 28.68 -15.48
CA HIS A 230 5.37 27.41 -15.67
C HIS A 230 5.79 26.67 -16.95
N PRO A 231 5.77 25.32 -16.96
CA PRO A 231 5.53 24.44 -15.81
C PRO A 231 6.74 24.39 -14.87
N ARG A 232 6.47 24.28 -13.57
CA ARG A 232 7.46 24.27 -12.49
C ARG A 232 7.16 23.30 -11.34
N ILE A 233 6.11 22.48 -11.45
CA ILE A 233 5.71 21.51 -10.44
C ILE A 233 6.07 20.11 -10.90
N MET A 234 7.16 19.59 -10.32
CA MET A 234 7.76 18.28 -10.54
C MET A 234 8.31 18.02 -11.95
N THR A 235 8.03 18.90 -12.89
CA THR A 235 8.62 18.90 -14.21
C THR A 235 8.81 20.32 -14.75
N THR A 236 9.63 20.46 -15.78
CA THR A 236 9.96 21.74 -16.42
C THR A 236 9.60 21.74 -17.91
N GLN A 237 9.56 22.91 -18.53
CA GLN A 237 9.33 23.00 -19.98
C GLN A 237 10.38 22.20 -20.78
N ALA A 238 11.65 22.25 -20.38
CA ALA A 238 12.74 21.51 -21.02
C ALA A 238 12.53 19.99 -20.96
N GLU A 239 11.95 19.47 -19.87
CA GLU A 239 11.64 18.05 -19.75
C GLU A 239 10.47 17.65 -20.65
N TRP A 240 9.41 18.48 -20.75
CA TRP A 240 8.33 18.27 -21.71
C TRP A 240 8.83 18.27 -23.16
N ASP A 241 9.69 19.21 -23.51
CA ASP A 241 10.24 19.35 -24.87
C ASP A 241 11.12 18.15 -25.26
N CYS A 242 11.87 17.60 -24.30
CA CYS A 242 12.73 16.44 -24.50
C CYS A 242 11.96 15.11 -24.51
N LEU A 243 10.83 15.02 -23.81
CA LEU A 243 10.14 13.76 -23.54
C LEU A 243 9.78 12.94 -24.80
N PRO A 244 9.27 13.52 -25.91
CA PRO A 244 9.02 12.76 -27.15
C PRO A 244 10.27 12.04 -27.68
N THR A 245 11.43 12.69 -27.58
CA THR A 245 12.71 12.09 -27.97
C THR A 245 13.08 10.94 -27.04
N LYS A 246 12.91 11.11 -25.72
CA LYS A 246 13.14 10.02 -24.76
C LYS A 246 12.25 8.81 -25.06
N ILE A 247 10.95 9.03 -25.27
CA ILE A 247 9.99 7.98 -25.61
C ILE A 247 10.42 7.24 -26.88
N ALA A 248 10.76 7.96 -27.95
CA ALA A 248 11.16 7.36 -29.22
C ALA A 248 12.47 6.53 -29.17
N ASN A 249 13.21 6.61 -28.06
CA ASN A 249 14.50 5.95 -27.84
C ASN A 249 14.53 5.03 -26.61
N ASP A 250 13.43 4.86 -25.87
CA ASP A 250 13.40 3.98 -24.71
C ASP A 250 12.15 3.10 -24.68
N ALA A 251 12.39 1.79 -24.53
CA ALA A 251 11.34 0.78 -24.56
C ALA A 251 10.35 0.95 -23.41
N TYR A 252 10.83 1.28 -22.21
CA TYR A 252 10.00 1.39 -21.01
C TYR A 252 9.12 2.63 -21.09
N LEU A 253 9.72 3.79 -21.42
CA LEU A 253 8.94 5.02 -21.63
C LEU A 253 7.90 4.85 -22.75
N THR A 254 8.19 4.09 -23.80
CA THR A 254 7.20 3.78 -24.84
C THR A 254 6.01 2.99 -24.31
N VAL A 255 6.26 1.95 -23.50
CA VAL A 255 5.20 1.15 -22.88
C VAL A 255 4.38 2.02 -21.91
N TRP A 256 5.05 2.76 -21.03
CA TRP A 256 4.38 3.58 -20.01
C TRP A 256 3.55 4.69 -20.65
N ASN A 257 4.05 5.34 -21.70
CA ASN A 257 3.27 6.29 -22.49
C ASN A 257 1.97 5.63 -23.00
N SER A 258 2.06 4.43 -23.60
CA SER A 258 0.87 3.71 -24.06
C SER A 258 -0.10 3.38 -22.92
N THR A 259 0.41 2.96 -21.76
CA THR A 259 -0.40 2.65 -20.57
C THR A 259 -1.14 3.88 -20.07
N ILE A 260 -0.46 5.03 -19.95
CA ILE A 260 -1.05 6.29 -19.51
C ILE A 260 -2.16 6.74 -20.49
N PHE A 261 -1.92 6.66 -21.80
CA PHE A 261 -2.92 7.01 -22.82
C PHE A 261 -4.15 6.09 -22.77
N ASN A 262 -3.95 4.79 -22.54
CA ASN A 262 -5.04 3.85 -22.38
C ASN A 262 -5.88 4.20 -21.14
N ASN A 263 -5.24 4.46 -20.00
CA ASN A 263 -5.92 4.84 -18.76
C ASN A 263 -6.68 6.17 -18.91
N ALA A 264 -6.04 7.19 -19.47
CA ALA A 264 -6.67 8.48 -19.78
C ALA A 264 -7.92 8.31 -20.65
N THR A 265 -7.85 7.47 -21.69
CA THR A 265 -8.98 7.18 -22.59
C THR A 265 -10.10 6.44 -21.86
N ASN A 266 -9.77 5.44 -21.06
CA ASN A 266 -10.76 4.67 -20.31
C ASN A 266 -11.48 5.52 -19.27
N TRP A 267 -10.73 6.37 -18.53
CA TRP A 267 -11.33 7.29 -17.56
C TRP A 267 -12.13 8.40 -18.23
N ALA A 268 -11.79 8.82 -19.46
CA ALA A 268 -12.56 9.85 -20.16
C ALA A 268 -14.02 9.44 -20.39
N GLY A 269 -14.29 8.14 -20.54
CA GLY A 269 -15.64 7.57 -20.63
C GLY A 269 -16.37 7.39 -19.29
N GLN A 270 -15.71 7.61 -18.15
CA GLN A 270 -16.30 7.47 -16.82
C GLN A 270 -16.97 8.77 -16.33
N PRO A 271 -17.99 8.68 -15.46
CA PRO A 271 -18.54 9.84 -14.77
C PRO A 271 -17.47 10.56 -13.93
N ASN A 272 -17.79 11.79 -13.51
CA ASN A 272 -16.99 12.49 -12.52
C ASN A 272 -16.93 11.67 -11.22
N VAL A 273 -15.83 11.78 -10.49
CA VAL A 273 -15.67 11.10 -9.21
C VAL A 273 -16.70 11.65 -8.23
N ALA A 274 -17.43 10.75 -7.58
CA ALA A 274 -18.47 11.10 -6.63
C ALA A 274 -17.87 11.52 -5.29
N TYR A 275 -18.50 12.50 -4.62
CA TYR A 275 -18.13 12.92 -3.28
C TYR A 275 -18.71 11.94 -2.24
N VAL A 276 -17.91 10.94 -1.85
CA VAL A 276 -18.32 9.91 -0.88
C VAL A 276 -17.25 9.82 0.20
N ALA A 277 -17.69 9.81 1.46
CA ALA A 277 -16.81 9.60 2.61
C ALA A 277 -16.83 8.13 3.05
N ASP A 278 -15.67 7.58 3.35
CA ASP A 278 -15.49 6.24 3.89
C ASP A 278 -15.50 6.29 5.43
N GLY A 279 -16.49 5.65 6.04
CA GLY A 279 -16.70 5.70 7.50
C GLY A 279 -17.01 7.08 8.07
N GLY A 280 -17.46 8.03 7.22
CA GLY A 280 -17.76 9.40 7.61
C GLY A 280 -16.57 10.36 7.48
N PHE A 281 -16.85 11.67 7.60
CA PHE A 281 -15.88 12.74 7.34
C PHE A 281 -14.78 12.88 8.39
N THR A 282 -14.99 12.31 9.59
CA THR A 282 -14.02 12.23 10.68
C THR A 282 -13.36 10.86 10.80
N GLY A 283 -13.80 9.87 10.01
CA GLY A 283 -13.18 8.55 9.88
C GLY A 283 -12.09 8.56 8.80
N SER A 284 -12.17 7.67 7.82
CA SER A 284 -11.24 7.64 6.67
C SER A 284 -11.44 8.81 5.69
N GLY A 285 -12.51 9.60 5.86
CA GLY A 285 -12.73 10.83 5.09
C GLY A 285 -13.00 10.57 3.61
N ILE A 286 -12.57 11.49 2.76
CA ILE A 286 -12.70 11.40 1.29
C ILE A 286 -11.35 11.07 0.62
N LEU A 287 -10.40 10.48 1.35
CA LEU A 287 -9.03 10.29 0.88
C LEU A 287 -8.95 9.52 -0.45
N ASP A 288 -9.73 8.45 -0.56
CA ASP A 288 -9.84 7.64 -1.77
C ASP A 288 -10.40 8.45 -2.95
N VAL A 289 -11.34 9.36 -2.70
CA VAL A 289 -11.88 10.30 -3.71
C VAL A 289 -10.81 11.28 -4.16
N SER A 290 -10.06 11.89 -3.24
CA SER A 290 -8.96 12.80 -3.56
C SER A 290 -7.89 12.12 -4.42
N ARG A 291 -7.57 10.87 -4.13
CA ARG A 291 -6.53 10.11 -4.86
C ARG A 291 -7.03 9.56 -6.20
N ASP A 292 -8.30 9.15 -6.31
CA ASP A 292 -8.90 8.81 -7.62
C ASP A 292 -8.94 10.04 -8.55
N ILE A 293 -9.28 11.22 -8.03
CA ILE A 293 -9.17 12.46 -8.80
C ILE A 293 -7.73 12.71 -9.23
N GLN A 294 -6.77 12.57 -8.30
CA GLN A 294 -5.37 12.84 -8.61
C GLN A 294 -4.80 11.97 -9.74
N GLN A 295 -5.01 10.65 -9.70
CA GLN A 295 -4.50 9.76 -10.76
C GLN A 295 -5.08 10.11 -12.14
N ARG A 296 -6.38 10.44 -12.20
CA ARG A 296 -7.07 10.83 -13.43
C ARG A 296 -6.56 12.17 -13.95
N VAL A 297 -6.37 13.14 -13.04
CA VAL A 297 -5.85 14.46 -13.34
C VAL A 297 -4.46 14.36 -13.97
N LYS A 298 -3.54 13.60 -13.34
CA LYS A 298 -2.20 13.37 -13.89
C LYS A 298 -2.27 12.82 -15.31
N ALA A 299 -3.06 11.76 -15.52
CA ALA A 299 -3.13 11.10 -16.83
C ALA A 299 -3.76 11.95 -17.92
N TRP A 300 -4.86 12.68 -17.64
CA TRP A 300 -5.47 13.56 -18.66
C TRP A 300 -4.61 14.78 -18.97
N ALA A 301 -3.96 15.38 -17.97
CA ALA A 301 -3.04 16.49 -18.20
C ALA A 301 -1.87 16.04 -19.10
N TYR A 302 -1.28 14.89 -18.78
CA TYR A 302 -0.24 14.27 -19.60
C TYR A 302 -0.70 13.95 -21.02
N ALA A 303 -1.82 13.23 -21.16
CA ALA A 303 -2.35 12.81 -22.46
C ALA A 303 -2.69 14.02 -23.33
N TYR A 304 -3.23 15.09 -22.76
CA TYR A 304 -3.45 16.34 -23.48
C TYR A 304 -2.13 16.96 -23.94
N LYS A 305 -1.12 17.13 -23.06
CA LYS A 305 0.16 17.74 -23.46
C LYS A 305 0.88 16.97 -24.56
N MET A 306 0.82 15.65 -24.50
CA MET A 306 1.50 14.79 -25.48
C MET A 306 0.76 14.69 -26.82
N SER A 307 -0.54 14.98 -26.88
CA SER A 307 -1.36 14.77 -28.09
C SER A 307 -2.03 16.02 -28.66
N ASN A 308 -2.10 17.11 -27.89
CA ASN A 308 -2.96 18.28 -28.13
C ASN A 308 -4.46 17.96 -28.33
N ASN A 309 -4.90 16.76 -27.91
CA ASN A 309 -6.30 16.37 -28.06
C ASN A 309 -7.16 17.00 -26.95
N THR A 310 -7.94 18.01 -27.33
CA THR A 310 -8.74 18.82 -26.39
C THR A 310 -9.76 18.01 -25.58
N GLN A 311 -10.15 16.81 -26.03
CA GLN A 311 -11.06 15.95 -25.25
C GLN A 311 -10.53 15.66 -23.83
N TYR A 312 -9.22 15.52 -23.68
CA TYR A 312 -8.60 15.25 -22.38
C TYR A 312 -8.57 16.51 -21.52
N LYS A 313 -8.28 17.68 -22.10
CA LYS A 313 -8.34 18.97 -21.42
C LYS A 313 -9.77 19.27 -20.95
N ASP A 314 -10.77 19.09 -21.81
CA ASP A 314 -12.18 19.34 -21.49
C ASP A 314 -12.68 18.39 -20.40
N ARG A 315 -12.28 17.11 -20.49
CA ARG A 315 -12.59 16.10 -19.45
C ARG A 315 -11.94 16.45 -18.11
N LEU A 316 -10.69 16.87 -18.14
CA LEU A 316 -9.93 17.30 -16.96
C LEU A 316 -10.60 18.51 -16.30
N TYR A 317 -10.92 19.54 -17.07
CA TYR A 317 -11.60 20.73 -16.55
C TYR A 317 -12.95 20.39 -15.92
N ARG A 318 -13.72 19.50 -16.54
CA ARG A 318 -15.00 19.02 -15.98
C ARG A 318 -14.82 18.35 -14.61
N GLU A 319 -13.76 17.56 -14.43
CA GLU A 319 -13.45 16.92 -13.14
C GLU A 319 -13.08 17.97 -12.08
N LEU A 320 -12.16 18.88 -12.41
CA LEU A 320 -11.71 19.93 -11.50
C LEU A 320 -12.86 20.86 -11.10
N ASN A 321 -13.70 21.25 -12.06
CA ASN A 321 -14.84 22.11 -11.77
C ASN A 321 -15.88 21.41 -10.88
N ASN A 322 -16.06 20.09 -11.02
CA ASN A 322 -16.88 19.28 -10.12
C ASN A 322 -16.28 19.20 -8.71
N ALA A 323 -14.99 18.87 -8.60
CA ALA A 323 -14.28 18.76 -7.32
C ALA A 323 -14.11 20.11 -6.60
N ALA A 324 -14.21 21.23 -7.32
CA ALA A 324 -14.29 22.57 -6.75
C ALA A 324 -15.72 22.94 -6.27
N GLY A 325 -16.72 22.08 -6.50
CA GLY A 325 -18.11 22.31 -6.13
C GLY A 325 -18.84 23.32 -7.01
N ASN A 326 -18.38 23.54 -8.24
CA ASN A 326 -18.93 24.52 -9.19
C ASN A 326 -19.91 23.90 -10.20
N THR A 327 -20.43 22.71 -9.91
CA THR A 327 -21.41 22.03 -10.76
C THR A 327 -22.66 21.69 -9.94
N PRO A 328 -23.79 21.34 -10.58
CA PRO A 328 -24.97 20.85 -9.87
C PRO A 328 -24.72 19.55 -9.09
N THR A 329 -23.68 18.78 -9.45
CA THR A 329 -23.28 17.61 -8.68
C THR A 329 -22.63 18.08 -7.38
N PHE A 330 -23.19 17.60 -6.28
CA PHE A 330 -22.75 17.98 -4.95
C PHE A 330 -21.33 17.49 -4.66
N PHE A 331 -20.46 18.40 -4.22
CA PHE A 331 -19.10 18.13 -3.80
C PHE A 331 -18.75 19.02 -2.59
N GLY A 332 -18.63 18.43 -1.41
CA GLY A 332 -18.40 19.14 -0.15
C GLY A 332 -19.37 18.76 0.97
N GLN A 333 -19.20 19.33 2.17
CA GLN A 333 -20.11 19.18 3.30
C GLN A 333 -20.04 20.41 4.19
N ASN A 334 -21.18 20.85 4.76
CA ASN A 334 -21.23 21.94 5.75
C ASN A 334 -20.54 23.23 5.29
N GLY A 335 -20.64 23.56 4.00
CA GLY A 335 -19.98 24.73 3.41
C GLY A 335 -18.49 24.56 3.11
N THR A 336 -17.89 23.40 3.44
CA THR A 336 -16.51 23.02 3.09
C THR A 336 -16.49 22.14 1.83
N ARG A 337 -15.33 22.03 1.16
CA ARG A 337 -15.18 21.24 -0.07
C ARG A 337 -14.32 19.98 0.08
N TRP A 338 -13.08 20.13 0.55
CA TRP A 338 -12.08 19.06 0.54
C TRP A 338 -11.86 18.40 1.91
N ASN A 339 -12.83 18.51 2.81
CA ASN A 339 -12.82 17.91 4.15
C ASN A 339 -11.57 18.23 5.00
N ALA A 340 -11.42 19.48 5.43
CA ALA A 340 -10.23 19.92 6.19
C ALA A 340 -10.07 19.27 7.58
N ALA A 341 -11.08 18.57 8.09
CA ALA A 341 -10.99 17.79 9.33
C ALA A 341 -10.07 16.57 9.18
N HIS A 342 -10.07 15.93 8.00
CA HIS A 342 -9.14 14.86 7.65
C HIS A 342 -8.13 15.39 6.63
N PHE A 343 -7.03 15.99 7.11
CA PHE A 343 -6.20 16.87 6.28
C PHE A 343 -5.44 16.18 5.13
N LEU A 344 -5.31 14.85 5.15
CA LEU A 344 -4.83 14.08 3.99
C LEU A 344 -5.71 14.31 2.75
N ASP A 345 -7.03 14.49 2.95
CA ASP A 345 -8.01 14.74 1.88
C ASP A 345 -7.68 16.03 1.13
N VAL A 346 -7.43 17.09 1.90
CA VAL A 346 -7.05 18.42 1.41
C VAL A 346 -5.70 18.37 0.72
N ALA A 347 -4.71 17.70 1.32
CA ALA A 347 -3.35 17.65 0.80
C ALA A 347 -3.29 16.94 -0.57
N GLU A 348 -3.91 15.78 -0.70
CA GLU A 348 -3.95 15.04 -1.97
C GLU A 348 -4.75 15.77 -3.05
N MET A 349 -5.86 16.42 -2.69
CA MET A 349 -6.65 17.23 -3.63
C MET A 349 -5.89 18.48 -4.08
N THR A 350 -5.20 19.15 -3.15
CA THR A 350 -4.36 20.32 -3.45
C THR A 350 -3.25 19.94 -4.43
N SER A 351 -2.58 18.81 -4.22
CA SER A 351 -1.55 18.31 -5.13
C SER A 351 -2.11 17.98 -6.51
N ALA A 352 -3.32 17.38 -6.59
CA ALA A 352 -4.00 17.13 -7.86
C ALA A 352 -4.26 18.41 -8.65
N PHE A 353 -4.85 19.42 -8.01
CA PHE A 353 -5.14 20.71 -8.65
C PHE A 353 -3.86 21.44 -9.04
N ALA A 354 -2.80 21.37 -8.22
CA ALA A 354 -1.51 21.97 -8.50
C ALA A 354 -0.89 21.42 -9.80
N MET A 355 -0.90 20.11 -9.99
CA MET A 355 -0.41 19.47 -11.22
C MET A 355 -1.21 19.92 -12.45
N ALA A 356 -2.54 19.95 -12.37
CA ALA A 356 -3.36 20.43 -13.49
C ALA A 356 -3.14 21.92 -13.79
N TYR A 357 -3.04 22.76 -12.76
CA TYR A 357 -2.82 24.19 -12.88
C TYR A 357 -1.50 24.48 -13.59
N ASP A 358 -0.43 23.86 -13.10
CA ASP A 358 0.93 24.14 -13.52
C ASP A 358 1.25 23.53 -14.89
N TRP A 359 0.95 22.25 -15.11
CA TRP A 359 1.31 21.55 -16.35
C TRP A 359 0.59 22.14 -17.56
N LEU A 360 -0.65 22.59 -17.37
CA LEU A 360 -1.48 23.17 -18.43
C LEU A 360 -1.61 24.70 -18.31
N TYR A 361 -0.75 25.36 -17.53
CA TYR A 361 -0.87 26.79 -17.21
C TYR A 361 -1.11 27.64 -18.47
N ASN A 362 -0.28 27.47 -19.50
CA ASN A 362 -0.39 28.23 -20.76
C ASN A 362 -1.54 27.79 -21.65
N ASP A 363 -2.12 26.61 -21.41
CA ASP A 363 -3.19 26.04 -22.22
C ASP A 363 -4.58 26.39 -21.66
N TRP A 364 -4.70 26.69 -20.37
CA TRP A 364 -5.92 27.20 -19.74
C TRP A 364 -6.25 28.61 -20.20
N ASN A 365 -7.53 28.89 -20.47
CA ASN A 365 -7.99 30.27 -20.60
C ASN A 365 -8.02 30.97 -19.22
N ASN A 366 -8.19 32.29 -19.20
CA ASN A 366 -8.13 33.08 -17.95
C ASN A 366 -9.18 32.67 -16.91
N THR A 367 -10.38 32.26 -17.36
CA THR A 367 -11.46 31.81 -16.48
C THR A 367 -11.12 30.46 -15.86
N GLU A 368 -10.68 29.50 -16.67
CA GLU A 368 -10.27 28.16 -16.22
C GLU A 368 -9.12 28.28 -15.21
N ARG A 369 -8.10 29.06 -15.55
CA ARG A 369 -6.92 29.30 -14.70
C ARG A 369 -7.30 29.93 -13.37
N THR A 370 -8.17 30.94 -13.40
CA THR A 370 -8.65 31.61 -12.17
C THR A 370 -9.49 30.67 -11.30
N MET A 371 -10.34 29.83 -11.90
CA MET A 371 -11.13 28.84 -11.16
C MET A 371 -10.23 27.86 -10.41
N ILE A 372 -9.25 27.26 -11.11
CA ILE A 372 -8.34 26.27 -10.52
C ILE A 372 -7.47 26.92 -9.43
N ARG A 373 -6.89 28.11 -9.69
CA ARG A 373 -6.13 28.86 -8.68
C ARG A 373 -6.94 29.14 -7.42
N ASN A 374 -8.17 29.62 -7.58
CA ASN A 374 -9.03 29.95 -6.45
C ASN A 374 -9.42 28.70 -5.65
N ALA A 375 -9.62 27.55 -6.30
CA ALA A 375 -9.85 26.29 -5.59
C ALA A 375 -8.63 25.88 -4.74
N ILE A 376 -7.41 25.94 -5.30
CA ILE A 376 -6.15 25.68 -4.56
C ILE A 376 -6.05 26.59 -3.35
N VAL A 377 -6.24 27.90 -3.52
CA VAL A 377 -6.10 28.87 -2.43
C VAL A 377 -7.19 28.66 -1.36
N ASN A 378 -8.46 28.60 -1.77
CA ASN A 378 -9.58 28.63 -0.83
C ASN A 378 -9.82 27.29 -0.11
N TYR A 379 -9.57 26.18 -0.79
CA TYR A 379 -9.87 24.84 -0.26
C TYR A 379 -8.62 24.06 0.13
N GLY A 380 -7.43 24.50 -0.30
CA GLY A 380 -6.14 23.96 0.10
C GLY A 380 -5.40 24.87 1.07
N LEU A 381 -4.90 26.01 0.57
CA LEU A 381 -3.92 26.84 1.27
C LEU A 381 -4.49 27.57 2.50
N ILE A 382 -5.71 28.13 2.41
CA ILE A 382 -6.37 28.77 3.56
C ILE A 382 -6.63 27.75 4.69
N PRO A 383 -7.21 26.57 4.43
CA PRO A 383 -7.26 25.49 5.43
C PRO A 383 -5.89 25.10 5.97
N GLY A 384 -4.86 25.07 5.13
CA GLY A 384 -3.47 24.86 5.56
C GLY A 384 -3.00 25.90 6.58
N GLN A 385 -3.24 27.19 6.36
CA GLN A 385 -2.85 28.25 7.29
C GLN A 385 -3.55 28.07 8.65
N ASN A 386 -4.81 27.65 8.64
CA ASN A 386 -5.54 27.33 9.87
C ASN A 386 -4.86 26.16 10.60
N GLN A 387 -4.56 25.06 9.91
CA GLN A 387 -3.86 23.91 10.50
C GLN A 387 -2.48 24.27 11.06
N TYR A 388 -1.72 25.14 10.38
CA TYR A 388 -0.42 25.61 10.88
C TYR A 388 -0.55 26.57 12.07
N SER A 389 -1.67 27.27 12.23
CA SER A 389 -1.89 28.21 13.33
C SER A 389 -2.55 27.60 14.57
N THR A 390 -3.21 26.44 14.46
CA THR A 390 -3.92 25.79 15.58
C THR A 390 -3.33 24.42 15.95
N PRO A 391 -3.65 23.86 17.13
CA PRO A 391 -3.28 22.48 17.47
C PRO A 391 -3.96 21.39 16.62
N ASP A 392 -4.97 21.75 15.81
CA ASP A 392 -5.70 20.80 14.95
C ASP A 392 -4.77 20.12 13.93
N GLY A 393 -3.70 20.81 13.54
CA GLY A 393 -2.66 20.30 12.66
C GLY A 393 -1.69 19.39 13.41
N TRP A 394 -2.19 18.38 14.12
CA TRP A 394 -1.40 17.52 15.00
C TRP A 394 -0.21 16.86 14.30
N TRP A 395 -0.33 16.56 13.00
CA TRP A 395 0.71 15.97 12.15
C TRP A 395 1.93 16.87 11.98
N LYS A 396 1.82 18.17 12.28
CA LYS A 396 2.93 19.12 12.24
C LYS A 396 3.78 19.08 13.52
N LEU A 397 3.27 18.48 14.59
CA LEU A 397 3.93 18.46 15.90
C LEU A 397 5.06 17.42 15.89
N PRO A 398 6.21 17.69 16.53
CA PRO A 398 7.32 16.75 16.58
C PRO A 398 6.93 15.36 17.08
N GLU A 399 6.04 15.25 18.05
CA GLU A 399 5.66 13.97 18.67
C GLU A 399 4.87 13.05 17.73
N ASN A 400 4.31 13.58 16.63
CA ASN A 400 3.50 12.83 15.67
C ASN A 400 3.95 13.02 14.20
N GLY A 401 5.05 13.75 13.99
CA GLY A 401 5.43 14.27 12.69
C GLY A 401 6.38 13.38 11.89
N ASP A 402 6.80 12.24 12.42
CA ASP A 402 7.79 11.36 11.82
C ASP A 402 7.24 10.32 10.82
N GLY A 403 6.00 10.44 10.34
CA GLY A 403 5.38 9.47 9.43
C GLY A 403 4.66 10.09 8.23
N ASN A 404 3.84 9.28 7.56
CA ASN A 404 3.22 9.62 6.28
C ASN A 404 2.41 10.91 6.35
N TRP A 405 1.67 11.16 7.44
CA TRP A 405 0.81 12.32 7.58
C TRP A 405 1.58 13.63 7.40
N ASN A 406 2.76 13.73 8.01
CA ASN A 406 3.59 14.90 7.86
C ASN A 406 4.05 15.10 6.42
N CYS A 407 4.54 14.02 5.79
CA CYS A 407 5.04 14.06 4.41
C CYS A 407 3.92 14.41 3.41
N VAL A 408 2.74 13.81 3.56
CA VAL A 408 1.58 14.02 2.67
C VAL A 408 1.02 15.42 2.83
N CYS A 409 0.76 15.85 4.06
CA CYS A 409 0.19 17.17 4.33
C CYS A 409 1.11 18.29 3.85
N ASN A 410 2.39 18.27 4.25
CA ASN A 410 3.34 19.29 3.81
C ASN A 410 3.64 19.20 2.31
N GLY A 411 3.70 18.00 1.72
CA GLY A 411 3.91 17.83 0.28
C GLY A 411 2.78 18.38 -0.57
N GLY A 412 1.52 18.15 -0.17
CA GLY A 412 0.35 18.76 -0.79
C GLY A 412 0.36 20.29 -0.69
N MET A 413 0.69 20.82 0.50
CA MET A 413 0.77 22.26 0.73
C MET A 413 1.90 22.93 -0.07
N LEU A 414 3.10 22.34 -0.10
CA LEU A 414 4.21 22.86 -0.90
C LEU A 414 3.91 22.85 -2.40
N THR A 415 3.37 21.74 -2.92
CA THR A 415 3.03 21.65 -4.35
C THR A 415 1.95 22.67 -4.74
N GLY A 416 0.90 22.82 -3.92
CA GLY A 416 -0.14 23.82 -4.13
C GLY A 416 0.37 25.27 -4.09
N ALA A 417 1.13 25.62 -3.06
CA ALA A 417 1.62 26.98 -2.88
C ALA A 417 2.64 27.37 -3.96
N LEU A 418 3.59 26.49 -4.27
CA LEU A 418 4.53 26.70 -5.38
C LEU A 418 3.80 26.82 -6.72
N ALA A 419 2.69 26.12 -6.93
CA ALA A 419 1.96 26.17 -8.19
C ALA A 419 1.32 27.55 -8.45
N VAL A 420 0.82 28.24 -7.43
CA VAL A 420 0.02 29.47 -7.62
C VAL A 420 0.73 30.77 -7.24
N ARG A 421 1.91 30.66 -6.62
CA ARG A 421 2.66 31.81 -6.11
C ARG A 421 2.99 32.80 -7.23
N GLY A 422 2.54 34.05 -7.08
CA GLY A 422 2.79 35.14 -8.02
C GLY A 422 1.80 35.21 -9.20
N ASP A 423 0.86 34.27 -9.32
CA ASP A 423 -0.15 34.26 -10.40
C ASP A 423 -1.50 34.84 -9.97
N GLY A 424 -1.67 35.16 -8.69
CA GLY A 424 -2.86 35.75 -8.10
C GLY A 424 -2.67 37.22 -7.71
N ASP A 425 -3.59 37.73 -6.89
CA ASP A 425 -3.40 39.04 -6.26
C ASP A 425 -2.33 38.99 -5.15
N ALA A 426 -2.03 40.15 -4.55
CA ALA A 426 -1.05 40.27 -3.49
C ALA A 426 -1.41 39.42 -2.25
N ASN A 427 -2.69 39.24 -1.94
CA ASN A 427 -3.15 38.43 -0.82
C ASN A 427 -2.96 36.94 -1.09
N GLN A 428 -3.33 36.46 -2.28
CA GLN A 428 -3.09 35.07 -2.70
C GLN A 428 -1.59 34.74 -2.70
N THR A 429 -0.75 35.67 -3.13
CA THR A 429 0.71 35.53 -3.07
C THR A 429 1.21 35.44 -1.63
N ALA A 430 0.71 36.30 -0.72
CA ALA A 430 1.08 36.26 0.70
C ALA A 430 0.65 34.95 1.39
N ILE A 431 -0.53 34.40 1.04
CA ILE A 431 -0.98 33.09 1.52
C ILE A 431 -0.02 31.99 1.04
N ALA A 432 0.36 31.98 -0.24
CA ALA A 432 1.31 31.02 -0.78
C ALA A 432 2.68 31.13 -0.09
N ASP A 433 3.20 32.35 0.13
CA ASP A 433 4.46 32.58 0.85
C ASP A 433 4.41 32.03 2.28
N SER A 434 3.32 32.30 3.01
CA SER A 434 3.10 31.77 4.35
C SER A 434 3.14 30.25 4.37
N ILE A 435 2.44 29.60 3.43
CA ILE A 435 2.40 28.14 3.35
C ILE A 435 3.76 27.55 2.98
N ILE A 436 4.45 28.13 2.00
CA ILE A 436 5.80 27.65 1.60
C ILE A 436 6.73 27.62 2.81
N ASN A 437 6.76 28.69 3.60
CA ASN A 437 7.61 28.76 4.79
C ASN A 437 7.20 27.72 5.84
N SER A 438 5.91 27.68 6.22
CA SER A 438 5.44 26.75 7.25
C SER A 438 5.62 25.28 6.84
N ALA A 439 5.29 24.94 5.60
CA ALA A 439 5.35 23.57 5.11
C ALA A 439 6.79 23.09 4.92
N LEU A 440 7.68 23.95 4.41
CA LEU A 440 9.09 23.61 4.22
C LEU A 440 9.82 23.43 5.55
N ASP A 441 9.60 24.31 6.51
CA ASP A 441 10.22 24.17 7.84
C ASP A 441 9.69 22.93 8.54
N ASN A 442 8.40 22.63 8.40
CA ASN A 442 7.80 21.49 9.07
C ASN A 442 8.25 20.14 8.46
N ILE A 443 8.26 20.00 7.13
CA ILE A 443 8.70 18.76 6.48
C ILE A 443 10.17 18.45 6.78
N LYS A 444 11.03 19.48 6.84
CA LYS A 444 12.45 19.36 7.22
C LYS A 444 12.64 18.80 8.62
N ASN A 445 11.86 19.31 9.58
CA ASN A 445 12.01 18.94 10.98
C ASN A 445 11.37 17.60 11.31
N ASN A 446 10.36 17.17 10.56
CA ASN A 446 9.47 16.07 10.94
C ASN A 446 9.47 14.91 9.93
N CYS A 447 8.90 15.08 8.73
CA CYS A 447 8.86 14.02 7.70
C CYS A 447 10.25 13.42 7.42
N MET A 448 11.30 14.24 7.39
CA MET A 448 12.67 13.76 7.16
C MET A 448 13.19 12.82 8.27
N ARG A 449 12.53 12.72 9.44
CA ARG A 449 12.84 11.73 10.48
C ARG A 449 12.19 10.35 10.24
N GLY A 450 11.29 10.22 9.27
CA GLY A 450 10.55 8.98 9.01
C GLY A 450 11.39 7.84 8.41
N ALA A 451 12.56 8.15 7.85
CA ALA A 451 13.56 7.16 7.48
C ALA A 451 14.64 7.06 8.57
N TYR A 452 14.85 5.85 9.09
CA TYR A 452 15.89 5.53 10.06
C TYR A 452 17.29 5.48 9.43
N ASP A 453 18.32 5.26 10.26
CA ASP A 453 19.71 5.35 9.81
C ASP A 453 20.13 4.24 8.84
N ASP A 454 19.43 3.11 8.88
CA ASP A 454 19.59 1.97 7.97
C ASP A 454 18.67 2.05 6.72
N GLY A 455 17.77 3.04 6.68
CA GLY A 455 16.78 3.26 5.62
C GLY A 455 15.38 2.76 5.92
N THR A 456 15.18 2.03 7.02
CA THR A 456 13.87 1.51 7.44
C THR A 456 12.86 2.65 7.62
N TRP A 457 11.62 2.43 7.16
CA TRP A 457 10.53 3.38 7.36
C TRP A 457 9.91 3.21 8.75
N THR A 458 9.64 4.32 9.44
CA THR A 458 9.17 4.30 10.84
C THR A 458 7.82 3.59 11.03
N GLU A 459 6.94 3.61 10.04
CA GLU A 459 5.59 3.03 10.14
C GLU A 459 5.58 1.57 9.67
N THR A 460 5.26 1.35 8.39
CA THR A 460 5.21 0.02 7.76
C THR A 460 5.67 0.07 6.30
N PRO A 461 5.96 -1.08 5.67
CA PRO A 461 6.38 -1.15 4.28
C PRO A 461 5.34 -0.61 3.29
N ASN A 462 4.06 -0.65 3.65
CA ASN A 462 3.01 -0.06 2.83
C ASN A 462 2.88 1.46 3.05
N TYR A 463 2.98 1.93 4.29
CA TYR A 463 2.96 3.37 4.57
C TYR A 463 4.18 4.12 4.03
N TRP A 464 5.29 3.41 3.79
CA TRP A 464 6.43 3.92 3.05
C TRP A 464 6.04 4.51 1.68
N TYR A 465 5.15 3.84 0.94
CA TYR A 465 4.69 4.36 -0.36
C TYR A 465 4.06 5.73 -0.18
N PHE A 466 3.17 5.87 0.81
CA PHE A 466 2.38 7.07 1.00
C PHE A 466 3.26 8.25 1.43
N GLY A 467 4.10 8.05 2.45
CA GLY A 467 5.01 9.07 2.95
C GLY A 467 6.08 9.47 1.93
N THR A 468 6.81 8.49 1.38
CA THR A 468 7.96 8.79 0.51
C THR A 468 7.56 9.27 -0.87
N ASN A 469 6.42 8.85 -1.43
CA ASN A 469 5.92 9.42 -2.68
C ASN A 469 5.53 10.89 -2.50
N ALA A 470 4.86 11.25 -1.39
CA ALA A 470 4.57 12.65 -1.09
C ALA A 470 5.83 13.50 -0.87
N GLN A 471 6.82 12.96 -0.16
CA GLN A 471 8.12 13.61 -0.02
C GLN A 471 8.80 13.78 -1.38
N GLY A 472 8.77 12.78 -2.25
CA GLY A 472 9.31 12.84 -3.61
C GLY A 472 8.63 13.91 -4.47
N ARG A 473 7.31 14.05 -4.36
CA ARG A 473 6.54 15.14 -5.00
C ARG A 473 7.01 16.52 -4.50
N ALA A 474 7.16 16.69 -3.19
CA ALA A 474 7.65 17.93 -2.58
C ALA A 474 9.08 18.27 -3.03
N LEU A 475 9.99 17.29 -2.95
CA LEU A 475 11.38 17.39 -3.36
C LEU A 475 11.50 17.79 -4.83
N SER A 476 10.80 17.08 -5.71
CA SER A 476 10.80 17.34 -7.14
C SER A 476 10.21 18.71 -7.47
N ALA A 477 9.16 19.15 -6.78
CA ALA A 477 8.59 20.50 -6.94
C ALA A 477 9.55 21.61 -6.49
N LEU A 478 10.25 21.45 -5.37
CA LEU A 478 11.26 22.42 -4.90
C LEU A 478 12.40 22.56 -5.92
N ILE A 479 12.91 21.44 -6.42
CA ILE A 479 14.00 21.41 -7.41
C ILE A 479 13.55 22.04 -8.73
N SER A 480 12.39 21.64 -9.27
CA SER A 480 11.90 22.19 -10.55
C SER A 480 11.55 23.68 -10.45
N ALA A 481 10.98 24.15 -9.33
CA ALA A 481 10.58 25.54 -9.15
C ALA A 481 11.75 26.48 -8.80
N THR A 482 12.77 26.01 -8.08
CA THR A 482 13.84 26.87 -7.52
C THR A 482 15.24 26.52 -8.00
N GLY A 483 15.45 25.31 -8.52
CA GLY A 483 16.77 24.78 -8.89
C GLY A 483 17.50 24.05 -7.77
N THR A 484 16.94 23.99 -6.55
CA THR A 484 17.50 23.22 -5.42
C THR A 484 16.40 22.52 -4.62
N ASP A 485 16.80 21.58 -3.78
CA ASP A 485 15.90 20.94 -2.80
C ASP A 485 15.63 21.82 -1.57
N GLN A 486 16.14 23.07 -1.57
CA GLN A 486 16.04 24.01 -0.46
C GLN A 486 16.59 23.45 0.86
N GLY A 487 17.55 22.52 0.81
CA GLY A 487 18.16 21.87 1.98
C GLY A 487 17.28 20.78 2.60
N LEU A 488 16.25 20.30 1.90
CA LEU A 488 15.38 19.23 2.38
C LEU A 488 16.16 17.93 2.63
N MET A 489 16.95 17.48 1.64
CA MET A 489 17.68 16.21 1.74
C MET A 489 18.83 16.27 2.74
N ALA A 490 19.35 17.47 3.02
CA ALA A 490 20.39 17.66 4.03
C ALA A 490 19.92 17.32 5.46
N MET A 491 18.61 17.32 5.71
CA MET A 491 18.04 16.98 7.02
C MET A 491 18.14 15.50 7.36
N ASN A 492 18.23 14.62 6.36
CA ASN A 492 18.47 13.20 6.56
C ASN A 492 19.32 12.63 5.42
N PRO A 493 20.66 12.54 5.60
CA PRO A 493 21.54 11.96 4.58
C PRO A 493 21.30 10.46 4.36
N ASN A 494 20.62 9.77 5.27
CA ASN A 494 20.25 8.37 5.17
C ASN A 494 18.97 8.14 4.34
N TRP A 495 18.25 9.19 3.93
CA TRP A 495 16.99 9.06 3.21
C TRP A 495 17.08 8.15 1.97
N TYR A 496 18.15 8.27 1.18
CA TYR A 496 18.33 7.43 -0.02
C TYR A 496 18.41 5.92 0.28
N LYS A 497 18.83 5.53 1.49
CA LYS A 497 18.84 4.12 1.94
C LYS A 497 17.44 3.53 2.05
N THR A 498 16.40 4.36 2.07
CA THR A 498 15.01 3.87 2.00
C THR A 498 14.70 3.14 0.69
N SER A 499 15.52 3.37 -0.35
CA SER A 499 15.49 2.55 -1.57
C SER A 499 15.86 1.09 -1.28
N ASP A 500 16.91 0.85 -0.48
CA ASP A 500 17.30 -0.49 -0.06
C ASP A 500 16.17 -1.11 0.78
N PHE A 501 15.59 -0.38 1.73
CA PHE A 501 14.44 -0.86 2.51
C PHE A 501 13.33 -1.41 1.61
N HIS A 502 12.86 -0.61 0.65
CA HIS A 502 11.79 -1.03 -0.27
C HIS A 502 12.16 -2.24 -1.15
N MET A 503 13.41 -2.28 -1.64
CA MET A 503 13.89 -3.40 -2.46
C MET A 503 13.96 -4.70 -1.64
N TYR A 504 14.56 -4.67 -0.44
CA TYR A 504 14.77 -5.86 0.38
C TYR A 504 13.50 -6.35 1.08
N VAL A 505 12.53 -5.47 1.37
CA VAL A 505 11.28 -5.90 2.02
C VAL A 505 10.34 -6.60 1.05
N SER A 506 10.64 -6.55 -0.26
CA SER A 506 9.92 -7.23 -1.32
C SER A 506 10.46 -8.64 -1.58
N GLY A 507 9.63 -9.67 -1.39
CA GLY A 507 9.90 -11.06 -1.73
C GLY A 507 9.14 -11.53 -2.99
N PRO A 508 9.42 -12.76 -3.49
CA PRO A 508 8.69 -13.35 -4.61
C PRO A 508 7.20 -13.60 -4.30
N GLY A 509 6.81 -13.68 -3.03
CA GLY A 509 5.41 -13.74 -2.58
C GLY A 509 4.80 -12.38 -2.23
N GLY A 510 5.46 -11.27 -2.62
CA GLY A 510 5.06 -9.89 -2.32
C GLY A 510 5.85 -9.26 -1.16
N LEU A 511 5.47 -8.05 -0.76
CA LEU A 511 6.06 -7.35 0.41
C LEU A 511 5.91 -8.20 1.67
N PHE A 512 6.94 -8.27 2.52
CA PHE A 512 6.76 -8.57 3.95
C PHE A 512 6.00 -7.37 4.54
N ALA A 513 4.67 -7.48 4.59
CA ALA A 513 3.72 -6.40 4.83
C ALA A 513 3.28 -6.32 6.30
N TYR A 514 4.26 -6.22 7.20
CA TYR A 514 4.01 -6.22 8.64
C TYR A 514 3.27 -4.95 9.05
N GLY A 515 2.43 -5.04 10.08
CA GLY A 515 1.62 -3.92 10.53
C GLY A 515 0.43 -3.60 9.62
N ASP A 516 0.07 -2.33 9.58
CA ASP A 516 -1.00 -1.80 8.76
C ASP A 516 -0.59 -1.56 7.30
N ASN A 517 -1.50 -1.88 6.36
CA ASN A 517 -1.23 -1.79 4.92
C ASN A 517 -1.75 -0.52 4.26
N GLY A 518 -2.45 0.32 5.00
CA GLY A 518 -2.92 1.63 4.53
C GLY A 518 -4.05 1.56 3.49
N PRO A 519 -4.51 2.73 3.03
CA PRO A 519 -5.57 2.86 2.04
C PRO A 519 -5.12 2.41 0.63
N ASN A 520 -6.09 2.29 -0.28
CA ASN A 520 -5.88 1.93 -1.70
C ASN A 520 -4.78 2.78 -2.35
N LYS A 521 -3.90 2.23 -3.18
CA LYS A 521 -2.71 2.94 -3.70
C LYS A 521 -2.97 3.80 -4.95
N PHE A 522 -4.19 4.25 -5.22
CA PHE A 522 -4.63 4.95 -6.45
C PHE A 522 -3.57 5.83 -7.13
N ALA A 523 -3.08 6.85 -6.41
CA ALA A 523 -2.14 7.83 -6.96
C ALA A 523 -0.72 7.71 -6.42
N THR A 524 -0.39 6.62 -5.73
CA THR A 524 0.87 6.44 -4.98
C THR A 524 1.61 5.21 -5.47
N THR A 525 2.80 5.43 -6.03
CA THR A 525 3.70 4.41 -6.57
C THR A 525 5.00 4.38 -5.78
N ALA A 526 5.89 3.43 -6.10
CA ALA A 526 7.29 3.48 -5.73
C ALA A 526 8.18 4.31 -6.71
N ASN A 527 7.59 5.11 -7.62
CA ASN A 527 8.35 5.82 -8.66
C ASN A 527 9.31 6.90 -8.15
N GLN A 528 9.15 7.37 -6.91
CA GLN A 528 10.14 8.23 -6.25
C GLN A 528 11.53 7.58 -6.18
N LEU A 529 11.64 6.26 -6.28
CA LEU A 529 12.94 5.57 -6.41
C LEU A 529 13.70 6.01 -7.67
N MET A 530 13.00 6.35 -8.75
CA MET A 530 13.62 6.87 -9.97
C MET A 530 14.18 8.28 -9.74
N LEU A 531 13.45 9.13 -9.00
CA LEU A 531 13.92 10.43 -8.57
C LEU A 531 15.13 10.31 -7.64
N TYR A 532 15.08 9.42 -6.66
CA TYR A 532 16.19 9.16 -5.73
C TYR A 532 17.43 8.66 -6.44
N SER A 533 17.26 7.77 -7.42
CA SER A 533 18.31 7.32 -8.33
C SER A 533 18.92 8.50 -9.11
N LYS A 534 18.07 9.37 -9.68
CA LYS A 534 18.47 10.56 -10.45
C LYS A 534 19.20 11.60 -9.60
N LEU A 535 18.96 11.68 -8.29
CA LEU A 535 19.60 12.66 -7.40
C LEU A 535 20.84 12.13 -6.68
N SER A 536 20.89 10.82 -6.38
CA SER A 536 22.01 10.19 -5.69
C SER A 536 23.13 9.71 -6.63
N GLY A 537 22.79 9.44 -7.90
CA GLY A 537 23.71 8.84 -8.86
C GLY A 537 23.83 7.32 -8.77
N ASP A 538 23.10 6.68 -7.85
CA ASP A 538 22.94 5.22 -7.81
C ASP A 538 21.85 4.80 -8.79
N ALA A 539 22.19 4.07 -9.86
CA ALA A 539 21.24 3.63 -10.88
C ALA A 539 20.32 2.48 -10.40
N ARG A 540 20.68 1.76 -9.33
CA ARG A 540 19.99 0.52 -8.90
C ARG A 540 18.52 0.74 -8.57
N PRO A 541 18.11 1.79 -7.82
CA PRO A 541 16.70 1.99 -7.50
C PRO A 541 15.84 2.27 -8.74
N ALA A 542 16.36 3.02 -9.73
CA ALA A 542 15.63 3.27 -10.97
C ALA A 542 15.44 1.99 -11.79
N VAL A 543 16.50 1.18 -11.99
CA VAL A 543 16.37 -0.05 -12.78
C VAL A 543 15.56 -1.13 -12.06
N TYR A 544 15.55 -1.15 -10.72
CA TYR A 544 14.62 -1.98 -9.94
C TYR A 544 13.17 -1.59 -10.19
N GLN A 545 12.86 -0.29 -10.01
CA GLN A 545 11.50 0.21 -10.09
C GLN A 545 10.95 0.17 -11.51
N ARG A 546 11.79 0.45 -12.51
CA ARG A 546 11.45 0.38 -13.94
C ARG A 546 10.81 -0.96 -14.34
N ASP A 547 11.23 -2.05 -13.70
CA ASP A 547 10.74 -3.39 -14.00
C ASP A 547 9.49 -3.79 -13.18
N ARG A 548 8.97 -2.90 -12.32
CA ARG A 548 7.78 -3.17 -11.48
C ARG A 548 6.47 -2.81 -12.17
N ALA A 549 5.41 -3.52 -11.77
CA ALA A 549 4.06 -3.29 -12.28
C ALA A 549 3.56 -1.85 -12.04
N ASP A 550 3.91 -1.26 -10.89
CA ASP A 550 3.44 0.06 -10.48
C ASP A 550 4.25 1.23 -11.08
N ALA A 551 5.20 0.95 -11.99
CA ALA A 551 5.92 2.00 -12.71
C ALA A 551 5.13 2.65 -13.85
N ALA A 552 4.29 1.85 -14.53
CA ALA A 552 3.86 2.18 -15.89
C ALA A 552 2.70 3.17 -16.02
N PHE A 553 1.89 3.34 -14.98
CA PHE A 553 0.61 4.04 -15.08
C PHE A 553 0.66 5.50 -14.60
N ASP A 554 1.69 5.88 -13.84
CA ASP A 554 1.83 7.20 -13.24
C ASP A 554 2.70 8.10 -14.12
N PRO A 555 2.17 9.23 -14.66
CA PRO A 555 2.94 10.16 -15.47
C PRO A 555 4.23 10.67 -14.85
N LEU A 556 4.38 10.64 -13.52
CA LEU A 556 5.65 11.02 -12.87
C LEU A 556 6.81 10.07 -13.24
N SER A 557 6.56 8.81 -13.61
CA SER A 557 7.62 7.92 -14.11
C SER A 557 8.24 8.44 -15.40
N MET A 558 7.49 9.16 -16.23
CA MET A 558 7.96 9.73 -17.49
C MET A 558 9.01 10.84 -17.29
N PHE A 559 9.01 11.49 -16.11
CA PHE A 559 9.90 12.60 -15.78
C PHE A 559 10.99 12.21 -14.77
N TRP A 560 10.68 11.31 -13.84
CA TRP A 560 11.63 10.85 -12.83
C TRP A 560 12.55 9.75 -13.34
N TYR A 561 12.13 8.96 -14.35
CA TYR A 561 13.01 7.97 -14.96
C TYR A 561 14.03 8.62 -15.89
N GLU A 562 15.29 8.22 -15.70
CA GLU A 562 16.41 8.61 -16.55
C GLU A 562 16.82 7.40 -17.40
N PRO A 563 16.52 7.39 -18.72
CA PRO A 563 16.82 6.25 -19.58
C PRO A 563 18.31 5.89 -19.65
N THR A 564 19.20 6.79 -19.22
CA THR A 564 20.64 6.53 -19.09
C THR A 564 20.98 5.51 -18.01
N ALA A 565 20.06 5.23 -17.07
CA ALA A 565 20.18 4.14 -16.10
C ALA A 565 19.85 2.79 -16.77
N LYS A 566 20.88 1.94 -16.94
CA LYS A 566 20.85 0.67 -17.67
C LYS A 566 21.35 -0.49 -16.80
N GLY A 567 21.28 -1.71 -17.32
CA GLY A 567 21.71 -2.94 -16.66
C GLY A 567 20.67 -3.56 -15.74
N ALA A 568 21.15 -4.55 -14.98
CA ALA A 568 20.39 -5.36 -14.03
C ALA A 568 20.61 -4.86 -12.60
N PHE A 569 19.53 -4.51 -11.89
CA PHE A 569 19.61 -4.08 -10.48
C PHE A 569 20.19 -5.15 -9.56
N TRP A 570 20.06 -6.41 -9.96
CA TRP A 570 20.40 -7.58 -9.15
C TRP A 570 21.85 -8.02 -9.28
N ASN A 571 22.57 -7.61 -10.32
CA ASN A 571 23.95 -8.05 -10.52
C ASN A 571 24.88 -7.36 -9.50
N GLY A 572 25.43 -8.17 -8.59
CA GLY A 572 26.25 -7.71 -7.47
C GLY A 572 25.43 -7.27 -6.25
N LEU A 573 24.10 -7.42 -6.26
CA LEU A 573 23.27 -7.09 -5.11
C LEU A 573 23.32 -8.24 -4.08
N PRO A 574 23.68 -7.98 -2.81
CA PRO A 574 23.62 -8.99 -1.76
C PRO A 574 22.24 -9.65 -1.68
N LEU A 575 22.22 -10.95 -1.43
CA LEU A 575 20.95 -11.66 -1.22
C LEU A 575 20.30 -11.25 0.11
N ASP A 576 21.13 -10.94 1.10
CA ASP A 576 20.66 -10.72 2.46
C ASP A 576 21.04 -9.36 2.99
N ARG A 577 20.19 -8.84 3.88
CA ARG A 577 20.45 -7.59 4.58
C ARG A 577 19.81 -7.61 5.95
N PHE A 578 20.56 -7.12 6.93
CA PHE A 578 20.07 -6.78 8.25
C PHE A 578 19.93 -5.26 8.34
N PHE A 579 18.73 -4.81 8.73
CA PHE A 579 18.41 -3.43 9.05
C PHE A 579 18.46 -3.35 10.57
N ASP A 580 19.52 -2.73 11.09
CA ASP A 580 19.97 -2.85 12.47
C ASP A 580 19.61 -1.65 13.35
N ASP A 581 18.81 -0.69 12.86
CA ASP A 581 18.32 0.39 13.69
C ASP A 581 17.34 -0.14 14.76
N ALA A 582 17.69 0.04 16.04
CA ALA A 582 16.97 -0.50 17.19
C ALA A 582 15.46 -0.16 17.20
N ARG A 583 15.05 0.94 16.55
CA ARG A 583 13.66 1.40 16.43
C ARG A 583 12.81 0.57 15.46
N GLY A 584 13.42 -0.28 14.64
CA GLY A 584 12.72 -1.00 13.58
C GLY A 584 13.46 -2.22 13.03
N GLN A 585 14.26 -2.91 13.84
CA GLN A 585 15.13 -4.00 13.38
C GLN A 585 14.41 -5.15 12.67
N TRP A 586 14.91 -5.52 11.48
CA TRP A 586 14.43 -6.64 10.69
C TRP A 586 15.51 -7.15 9.71
N ALA A 587 15.34 -8.34 9.17
CA ALA A 587 16.24 -8.91 8.16
C ALA A 587 15.48 -9.46 6.95
N SER A 588 16.06 -9.28 5.76
CA SER A 588 15.69 -9.95 4.51
C SER A 588 16.73 -11.01 4.21
N MET A 589 16.28 -12.23 3.96
CA MET A 589 17.11 -13.38 3.58
C MET A 589 16.51 -14.04 2.34
N ARG A 590 17.29 -14.30 1.28
CA ARG A 590 16.73 -14.92 0.05
C ARG A 590 17.70 -15.82 -0.68
N SER A 591 17.17 -16.65 -1.57
CA SER A 591 17.96 -17.51 -2.45
C SER A 591 18.23 -16.90 -3.82
N SER A 592 17.40 -15.95 -4.29
CA SER A 592 17.61 -15.24 -5.55
C SER A 592 16.81 -13.93 -5.58
N TRP A 593 17.27 -12.95 -6.37
CA TRP A 593 16.50 -11.75 -6.73
C TRP A 593 15.65 -11.93 -8.00
N THR A 594 15.90 -12.97 -8.79
CA THR A 594 15.36 -13.13 -10.15
C THR A 594 14.51 -14.38 -10.34
N ASP A 595 14.67 -15.40 -9.48
CA ASP A 595 13.83 -16.60 -9.52
C ASP A 595 12.47 -16.32 -8.84
N PRO A 596 11.35 -16.35 -9.58
CA PRO A 596 10.01 -16.14 -9.01
C PRO A 596 9.60 -17.25 -8.02
N SER A 597 10.31 -18.38 -8.00
CA SER A 597 10.09 -19.48 -7.05
C SER A 597 11.06 -19.48 -5.87
N ALA A 598 11.94 -18.49 -5.77
CA ALA A 598 12.97 -18.38 -4.74
C ALA A 598 12.40 -18.54 -3.32
N VAL A 599 13.19 -19.14 -2.44
CA VAL A 599 12.96 -19.02 -1.00
C VAL A 599 13.33 -17.60 -0.56
N PHE A 600 12.41 -16.94 0.14
CA PHE A 600 12.60 -15.67 0.83
C PHE A 600 12.06 -15.76 2.26
N VAL A 601 12.78 -15.14 3.18
CA VAL A 601 12.38 -14.96 4.57
C VAL A 601 12.56 -13.50 4.95
N GLY A 602 11.47 -12.86 5.34
CA GLY A 602 11.49 -11.62 6.11
C GLY A 602 11.30 -11.97 7.58
N VAL A 603 12.09 -11.38 8.48
CA VAL A 603 11.94 -11.56 9.94
C VAL A 603 12.08 -10.22 10.64
N LYS A 604 11.14 -9.87 11.51
CA LYS A 604 11.11 -8.64 12.29
C LYS A 604 11.25 -8.96 13.77
N ALA A 605 12.12 -8.23 14.46
CA ALA A 605 12.23 -8.29 15.91
C ALA A 605 12.75 -6.94 16.42
N SER A 606 11.84 -6.01 16.64
CA SER A 606 12.13 -4.65 17.08
C SER A 606 11.33 -4.31 18.34
N ASN A 607 11.47 -3.08 18.84
CA ASN A 607 10.48 -2.50 19.73
C ASN A 607 9.09 -2.47 19.07
N LEU A 608 8.04 -2.37 19.89
CA LEU A 608 6.62 -2.46 19.48
C LEU A 608 5.93 -1.09 19.39
N THR A 609 6.71 0.00 19.44
CA THR A 609 6.22 1.38 19.56
C THR A 609 7.02 2.32 18.66
N GLY A 610 6.50 3.53 18.43
CA GLY A 610 7.11 4.50 17.52
C GLY A 610 6.71 4.29 16.05
N HIS A 611 5.61 3.58 15.81
CA HIS A 611 5.13 3.22 14.47
C HIS A 611 3.86 3.99 14.08
N GLN A 612 3.62 5.14 14.70
CA GLN A 612 2.42 5.99 14.50
C GLN A 612 1.10 5.21 14.58
N THR A 613 0.98 4.25 15.49
CA THR A 613 -0.19 3.37 15.62
C THR A 613 -0.47 2.51 14.38
N HIS A 614 0.55 2.23 13.56
CA HIS A 614 0.47 1.31 12.43
C HIS A 614 1.18 -0.03 12.66
N GLY A 615 1.97 -0.15 13.74
CA GLY A 615 2.63 -1.41 14.12
C GLY A 615 1.71 -2.46 14.75
N ASP A 616 2.27 -3.66 14.95
CA ASP A 616 1.65 -4.83 15.58
C ASP A 616 2.50 -5.32 16.77
N LEU A 617 1.95 -6.21 17.60
CA LEU A 617 2.70 -6.89 18.67
C LEU A 617 3.46 -8.11 18.12
N ASP A 618 4.45 -7.83 17.28
CA ASP A 618 5.03 -8.72 16.28
C ASP A 618 6.53 -9.05 16.48
N ALA A 619 7.06 -8.92 17.70
CA ALA A 619 8.47 -9.24 17.92
C ALA A 619 8.74 -10.72 17.63
N GLY A 620 9.63 -11.00 16.68
CA GLY A 620 9.94 -12.34 16.20
C GLY A 620 9.06 -12.82 15.04
N ASP A 621 8.16 -11.99 14.51
CA ASP A 621 7.33 -12.30 13.35
C ASP A 621 8.16 -12.55 12.09
N PHE A 622 7.65 -13.40 11.20
CA PHE A 622 8.34 -13.76 9.97
C PHE A 622 7.39 -14.21 8.87
N VAL A 623 7.86 -14.11 7.63
CA VAL A 623 7.20 -14.70 6.44
C VAL A 623 8.12 -15.68 5.75
N ILE A 624 7.53 -16.64 5.01
CA ILE A 624 8.27 -17.58 4.16
C ILE A 624 7.60 -17.63 2.80
N ASP A 625 8.32 -17.21 1.76
CA ASP A 625 7.93 -17.40 0.38
C ASP A 625 8.75 -18.54 -0.24
N ALA A 626 8.11 -19.36 -1.08
CA ALA A 626 8.76 -20.36 -1.93
C ALA A 626 7.77 -20.88 -2.97
N LEU A 627 8.26 -21.42 -4.09
CA LEU A 627 7.40 -22.02 -5.14
C LEU A 627 6.40 -21.02 -5.77
N GLY A 628 6.72 -19.71 -5.71
CA GLY A 628 5.89 -18.64 -6.26
C GLY A 628 4.71 -18.23 -5.39
N THR A 629 4.72 -18.56 -4.08
CA THR A 629 3.67 -18.15 -3.13
C THR A 629 4.22 -18.00 -1.70
N ARG A 630 3.42 -17.35 -0.85
CA ARG A 630 3.66 -17.19 0.60
C ARG A 630 3.03 -18.34 1.40
N TRP A 631 3.82 -18.95 2.29
CA TRP A 631 3.43 -20.10 3.12
C TRP A 631 3.16 -19.73 4.58
N ALA A 632 4.03 -18.90 5.16
CA ALA A 632 3.81 -18.22 6.43
C ALA A 632 3.54 -16.75 6.10
N GLY A 633 2.35 -16.24 6.44
CA GLY A 633 1.94 -14.88 6.08
C GLY A 633 1.38 -14.08 7.23
N GLU A 634 1.01 -12.83 6.93
CA GLU A 634 0.66 -11.78 7.88
C GLU A 634 -0.66 -11.11 7.51
N TYR A 635 -1.45 -10.68 8.48
CA TYR A 635 -2.81 -10.19 8.22
C TYR A 635 -2.89 -8.78 7.62
N GLY A 636 -1.85 -7.96 7.75
CA GLY A 636 -1.95 -6.55 7.39
C GLY A 636 -2.88 -5.79 8.32
N ASN A 637 -3.56 -4.75 7.83
CA ASN A 637 -4.47 -3.94 8.64
C ASN A 637 -5.73 -4.70 9.10
N GLY A 638 -6.28 -4.25 10.23
CA GLY A 638 -7.65 -4.51 10.61
C GLY A 638 -8.63 -3.52 9.93
N ASN A 639 -9.84 -3.40 10.49
CA ASN A 639 -10.79 -2.37 10.10
C ASN A 639 -10.44 -1.03 10.79
N TYR A 640 -10.11 -0.01 10.00
CA TYR A 640 -9.76 1.33 10.49
C TYR A 640 -10.91 2.06 11.18
N LEU A 641 -12.15 1.66 10.91
CA LEU A 641 -13.35 2.24 11.53
C LEU A 641 -13.69 1.58 12.87
N SER A 642 -12.99 0.51 13.27
CA SER A 642 -13.24 -0.15 14.55
C SER A 642 -12.84 0.73 15.74
N THR A 643 -13.61 0.62 16.83
CA THR A 643 -13.52 1.51 18.01
C THR A 643 -12.11 1.54 18.62
N GLY A 644 -11.42 2.68 18.53
CA GLY A 644 -10.11 2.84 19.16
C GLY A 644 -8.96 2.13 18.43
N TYR A 645 -9.15 1.79 17.15
CA TYR A 645 -8.10 1.19 16.30
C TYR A 645 -6.79 2.00 16.28
N PHE A 646 -6.90 3.33 16.18
CA PHE A 646 -5.78 4.29 16.23
C PHE A 646 -5.62 4.98 17.59
N SER A 647 -6.01 4.32 18.69
CA SER A 647 -6.08 4.97 20.00
C SER A 647 -4.70 5.39 20.56
N ASN A 648 -3.74 4.47 20.65
CA ASN A 648 -2.34 4.69 21.06
C ASN A 648 -1.57 3.35 21.05
N GLU A 649 -0.29 3.41 21.41
CA GLU A 649 0.61 2.25 21.53
C GLU A 649 0.94 1.90 23.01
N THR A 650 0.09 2.22 23.97
CA THR A 650 0.32 1.81 25.38
C THR A 650 -0.08 0.35 25.59
N GLN A 651 0.41 -0.29 26.67
CA GLN A 651 0.14 -1.71 26.97
C GLN A 651 -1.36 -2.06 27.00
N GLY A 652 -2.21 -1.14 27.46
CA GLY A 652 -3.65 -1.32 27.59
C GLY A 652 -4.47 -0.78 26.41
N SER A 653 -3.84 -0.46 25.28
CA SER A 653 -4.52 0.09 24.11
C SER A 653 -5.62 -0.82 23.57
N ALA A 654 -6.73 -0.23 23.14
CA ALA A 654 -7.81 -0.95 22.43
C ALA A 654 -7.27 -1.63 21.16
N ARG A 655 -6.24 -1.06 20.52
CA ARG A 655 -5.61 -1.61 19.32
C ARG A 655 -5.12 -3.04 19.51
N TRP A 656 -4.52 -3.33 20.67
CA TRP A 656 -3.96 -4.65 20.99
C TRP A 656 -5.00 -5.70 21.33
N THR A 657 -6.28 -5.31 21.32
CA THR A 657 -7.40 -6.23 21.47
C THR A 657 -7.91 -6.75 20.13
N TYR A 658 -7.41 -6.30 18.98
CA TYR A 658 -7.76 -6.85 17.65
C TYR A 658 -6.81 -7.98 17.24
N TYR A 659 -7.33 -9.05 16.64
CA TYR A 659 -6.57 -10.30 16.52
C TYR A 659 -5.37 -10.11 15.61
N ARG A 660 -5.61 -9.44 14.48
CA ARG A 660 -4.58 -9.09 13.50
C ARG A 660 -3.47 -8.21 14.07
N LYS A 661 -3.70 -7.51 15.19
CA LYS A 661 -2.79 -6.53 15.81
C LYS A 661 -2.13 -7.06 17.08
N ALA A 662 -2.75 -8.06 17.70
CA ALA A 662 -2.30 -8.73 18.91
C ALA A 662 -1.22 -9.78 18.59
N THR A 663 -0.50 -10.23 19.62
CA THR A 663 0.59 -11.22 19.49
C THR A 663 0.12 -12.54 18.91
N ASP A 664 -1.12 -12.93 19.19
CA ASP A 664 -1.67 -14.22 18.77
C ASP A 664 -2.09 -14.27 17.29
N GLY A 665 -2.17 -13.10 16.63
CA GLY A 665 -2.32 -12.99 15.18
C GLY A 665 -1.01 -12.99 14.40
N GLN A 666 0.15 -12.95 15.06
CA GLN A 666 1.46 -12.89 14.41
C GLN A 666 2.10 -14.29 14.30
N ASN A 667 3.12 -14.45 13.46
CA ASN A 667 3.92 -15.67 13.35
C ASN A 667 4.99 -15.73 14.46
N THR A 668 4.58 -15.60 15.72
CA THR A 668 5.48 -15.57 16.89
C THR A 668 5.01 -16.49 18.01
N LEU A 669 5.70 -16.47 19.15
CA LEU A 669 5.31 -17.20 20.35
C LEU A 669 4.23 -16.43 21.12
N THR A 670 3.18 -17.12 21.55
CA THR A 670 2.31 -16.65 22.63
C THR A 670 2.77 -17.31 23.92
N ILE A 671 3.06 -16.52 24.95
CA ILE A 671 3.48 -17.03 26.27
C ILE A 671 2.43 -16.65 27.30
N ASN A 672 2.03 -17.63 28.12
CA ASN A 672 1.02 -17.49 29.18
C ASN A 672 -0.33 -16.92 28.70
N MET A 673 -0.65 -17.11 27.42
CA MET A 673 -1.86 -16.54 26.81
C MET A 673 -1.95 -15.02 26.99
N GLN A 674 -0.81 -14.33 26.84
CA GLN A 674 -0.70 -12.87 26.93
C GLN A 674 -0.07 -12.26 25.68
N ASN A 675 -0.39 -10.99 25.46
CA ASN A 675 0.34 -10.14 24.52
C ASN A 675 1.77 -9.88 25.00
N GLN A 676 2.65 -9.60 24.04
CA GLN A 676 4.00 -9.08 24.32
C GLN A 676 3.93 -7.78 25.13
N ASN A 677 4.97 -7.53 25.94
CA ASN A 677 5.13 -6.34 26.75
C ASN A 677 5.53 -5.15 25.88
N VAL A 678 4.60 -4.23 25.66
CA VAL A 678 4.76 -3.10 24.75
C VAL A 678 5.82 -2.12 25.25
N ALA A 679 5.84 -1.83 26.56
CA ALA A 679 6.70 -0.80 27.12
C ALA A 679 8.18 -1.21 27.17
N ASN A 680 8.46 -2.50 27.34
CA ASN A 680 9.81 -3.02 27.58
C ASN A 680 10.34 -3.93 26.47
N CYS A 681 9.57 -4.20 25.41
CA CYS A 681 10.05 -5.02 24.31
C CYS A 681 11.18 -4.31 23.58
N LEU A 682 12.38 -4.87 23.72
CA LEU A 682 13.60 -4.44 23.05
C LEU A 682 14.43 -5.70 22.78
N PRO A 683 14.19 -6.38 21.66
CA PRO A 683 14.91 -7.59 21.31
C PRO A 683 16.41 -7.33 21.12
N SER A 684 17.23 -8.35 21.40
CA SER A 684 18.66 -8.33 21.05
C SER A 684 18.89 -9.26 19.87
N ASN A 685 19.34 -8.69 18.75
CA ASN A 685 19.43 -9.39 17.49
C ASN A 685 20.89 -9.64 17.06
N SER A 686 21.10 -10.77 16.39
CA SER A 686 22.35 -11.08 15.69
C SER A 686 22.04 -11.65 14.32
N PHE A 687 22.88 -11.29 13.35
CA PHE A 687 22.72 -11.69 11.96
C PHE A 687 24.06 -12.15 11.40
N ALA A 688 24.06 -13.24 10.63
CA ALA A 688 25.23 -13.71 9.91
C ALA A 688 24.83 -14.25 8.55
N SER A 689 25.60 -13.88 7.51
CA SER A 689 25.45 -14.39 6.14
C SER A 689 26.82 -14.77 5.58
N THR A 690 26.84 -15.73 4.65
CA THR A 690 28.03 -16.01 3.83
C THR A 690 28.36 -14.87 2.84
N GLY A 691 27.55 -13.80 2.79
CA GLY A 691 27.84 -12.59 2.02
C GLY A 691 27.63 -12.73 0.51
N VAL A 692 26.79 -13.69 0.12
CA VAL A 692 26.54 -14.00 -1.29
C VAL A 692 25.77 -12.88 -1.96
N SER A 693 26.20 -12.53 -3.16
CA SER A 693 25.49 -11.59 -4.03
C SER A 693 24.98 -12.31 -5.26
N GLN A 694 23.84 -11.88 -5.75
CA GLN A 694 23.26 -12.36 -6.99
C GLN A 694 24.18 -11.97 -8.16
N SER A 695 24.47 -12.93 -9.03
CA SER A 695 25.18 -12.63 -10.29
C SER A 695 24.23 -12.07 -11.35
N GLY A 696 24.76 -11.53 -12.45
CA GLY A 696 23.94 -11.12 -13.59
C GLY A 696 23.10 -12.24 -14.22
N ASP A 697 23.44 -13.51 -13.99
CA ASP A 697 22.72 -14.67 -14.51
C ASP A 697 21.36 -14.87 -13.84
N LEU A 698 20.28 -14.89 -14.64
CA LEU A 698 18.92 -15.17 -14.19
C LEU A 698 18.75 -16.59 -13.61
N SER A 699 19.63 -17.52 -13.98
CA SER A 699 19.62 -18.91 -13.51
C SER A 699 20.50 -19.17 -12.28
N PHE A 700 21.05 -18.10 -11.69
CA PHE A 700 21.87 -18.15 -10.47
C PHE A 700 21.20 -18.97 -9.36
N LYS A 701 22.02 -19.80 -8.70
CA LYS A 701 21.64 -20.55 -7.51
C LYS A 701 22.73 -20.42 -6.46
N PRO A 702 22.39 -20.22 -5.17
CA PRO A 702 23.37 -20.30 -4.08
C PRO A 702 24.07 -21.65 -4.06
N ALA A 703 25.34 -21.66 -3.64
CA ALA A 703 26.08 -22.88 -3.38
C ALA A 703 25.48 -23.61 -2.15
N THR A 704 25.66 -24.92 -2.06
CA THR A 704 25.14 -25.70 -0.92
C THR A 704 25.73 -25.26 0.44
N THR A 705 26.90 -24.63 0.42
CA THR A 705 27.58 -24.04 1.60
C THR A 705 27.07 -22.64 1.96
N ASP A 706 26.26 -22.01 1.10
CA ASP A 706 25.75 -20.67 1.35
C ASP A 706 24.64 -20.71 2.39
N ALA A 707 24.85 -19.95 3.45
CA ALA A 707 23.98 -19.91 4.61
C ALA A 707 23.73 -18.47 5.04
N VAL A 708 22.59 -18.28 5.68
CA VAL A 708 22.22 -17.04 6.36
C VAL A 708 21.37 -17.40 7.57
N GLN A 709 21.55 -16.64 8.65
CA GLN A 709 20.83 -16.81 9.90
C GLN A 709 20.54 -15.48 10.57
N PHE A 710 19.42 -15.44 11.27
CA PHE A 710 19.00 -14.36 12.17
C PHE A 710 18.62 -14.98 13.51
N ILE A 711 19.13 -14.43 14.61
CA ILE A 711 18.82 -14.87 15.97
C ILE A 711 18.39 -13.66 16.78
N SER A 712 17.28 -13.80 17.50
CA SER A 712 16.73 -12.78 18.37
C SER A 712 16.54 -13.32 19.78
N ASP A 713 16.95 -12.55 20.78
CA ASP A 713 16.51 -12.70 22.15
C ASP A 713 15.25 -11.83 22.37
N LEU A 714 14.12 -12.51 22.49
CA LEU A 714 12.79 -11.92 22.67
C LEU A 714 12.39 -11.79 24.14
N SER A 715 13.29 -12.13 25.08
CA SER A 715 12.96 -12.24 26.50
C SER A 715 12.35 -10.97 27.10
N SER A 716 12.83 -9.79 26.67
CA SER A 716 12.32 -8.49 27.10
C SER A 716 10.84 -8.29 26.71
N CYS A 717 10.44 -8.79 25.55
CA CYS A 717 9.07 -8.73 25.03
C CYS A 717 8.11 -9.66 25.80
N TYR A 718 8.61 -10.58 26.61
CA TYR A 718 7.79 -11.44 27.48
C TYR A 718 8.02 -11.18 28.97
N SER A 719 8.74 -10.11 29.33
CA SER A 719 9.06 -9.74 30.71
C SER A 719 9.80 -10.83 31.51
N VAL A 720 10.68 -11.57 30.84
CA VAL A 720 11.52 -12.62 31.45
C VAL A 720 13.01 -12.26 31.30
N PRO A 721 13.92 -12.85 32.11
CA PRO A 721 15.35 -12.56 32.02
C PRO A 721 15.94 -12.83 30.63
N ALA A 722 16.92 -12.02 30.22
CA ALA A 722 17.61 -12.19 28.95
C ALA A 722 18.12 -13.64 28.74
N GLY A 723 18.03 -14.13 27.50
CA GLY A 723 18.37 -15.49 27.11
C GLY A 723 17.28 -16.54 27.37
N THR A 724 16.17 -16.17 28.01
CA THR A 724 15.08 -17.09 28.35
C THR A 724 14.26 -17.48 27.13
N VAL A 725 13.92 -16.53 26.25
CA VAL A 725 13.12 -16.78 25.05
C VAL A 725 13.92 -16.30 23.85
N ARG A 726 14.44 -17.24 23.06
CA ARG A 726 15.26 -16.94 21.89
C ARG A 726 14.70 -17.63 20.65
N ARG A 727 14.70 -16.92 19.53
CA ARG A 727 14.31 -17.41 18.21
C ARG A 727 15.50 -17.36 17.27
N GLY A 728 15.70 -18.41 16.48
CA GLY A 728 16.61 -18.43 15.36
C GLY A 728 15.89 -18.84 14.09
N ILE A 729 16.19 -18.16 12.97
CA ILE A 729 15.76 -18.57 11.64
C ILE A 729 16.99 -18.70 10.76
N ARG A 730 17.11 -19.84 10.05
CA ARG A 730 18.26 -20.16 9.20
C ARG A 730 17.84 -20.79 7.89
N MET A 731 18.46 -20.38 6.79
CA MET A 731 18.31 -21.07 5.50
C MET A 731 19.37 -22.19 5.36
N LEU A 732 18.94 -23.34 4.85
CA LEU A 732 19.77 -24.56 4.76
C LEU A 732 19.88 -25.06 3.32
N ASN A 733 20.88 -25.91 3.06
CA ASN A 733 21.02 -26.71 1.84
C ASN A 733 20.94 -25.88 0.54
N GLY A 734 21.83 -24.90 0.39
CA GLY A 734 21.78 -23.96 -0.75
C GLY A 734 20.53 -23.07 -0.71
N ARG A 735 20.08 -22.75 0.50
CA ARG A 735 18.92 -21.90 0.78
C ARG A 735 17.60 -22.45 0.22
N ARG A 736 17.46 -23.78 0.20
CA ARG A 736 16.27 -24.50 -0.29
C ARG A 736 15.32 -24.95 0.82
N GLN A 737 15.72 -24.74 2.07
CA GLN A 737 15.01 -25.08 3.30
C GLN A 737 15.10 -23.92 4.29
N VAL A 738 14.10 -23.82 5.18
CA VAL A 738 14.13 -22.87 6.31
C VAL A 738 13.97 -23.64 7.62
N LEU A 739 14.87 -23.42 8.56
CA LEU A 739 14.78 -23.90 9.93
C LEU A 739 14.38 -22.73 10.83
N VAL A 740 13.28 -22.91 11.56
CA VAL A 740 12.86 -22.03 12.66
C VAL A 740 13.09 -22.78 13.97
N GLN A 741 13.84 -22.17 14.88
CA GLN A 741 14.17 -22.76 16.17
C GLN A 741 13.87 -21.77 17.30
N ASP A 742 13.03 -22.18 18.24
CA ASP A 742 12.77 -21.43 19.46
C ASP A 742 13.37 -22.17 20.66
N GLU A 743 14.16 -21.48 21.48
CA GLU A 743 14.72 -21.96 22.74
C GLU A 743 14.10 -21.21 23.90
N ILE A 744 13.42 -21.97 24.77
CA ILE A 744 12.77 -21.47 25.98
C ILE A 744 13.51 -22.07 27.17
N ALA A 745 14.27 -21.26 27.89
CA ALA A 745 14.95 -21.69 29.11
C ALA A 745 13.92 -22.00 30.22
N GLN A 746 14.33 -22.81 31.19
CA GLN A 746 13.50 -23.11 32.35
C GLN A 746 13.17 -21.81 33.10
N SER A 747 11.88 -21.51 33.24
CA SER A 747 11.40 -20.36 33.98
C SER A 747 10.07 -20.68 34.65
N SER A 748 9.97 -20.42 35.96
CA SER A 748 8.70 -20.55 36.70
C SER A 748 7.65 -19.52 36.27
N GLN A 749 8.05 -18.48 35.53
CA GLN A 749 7.14 -17.48 34.98
C GLN A 749 6.46 -17.95 33.70
N ILE A 750 6.95 -19.02 33.05
CA ILE A 750 6.39 -19.54 31.80
C ILE A 750 5.60 -20.82 32.12
N THR A 751 4.28 -20.76 31.94
CA THR A 751 3.34 -21.85 32.24
C THR A 751 2.61 -22.37 31.02
N ASP A 752 2.61 -21.61 29.93
CA ASP A 752 2.03 -21.98 28.64
C ASP A 752 2.85 -21.34 27.52
N VAL A 753 3.12 -22.12 26.46
CA VAL A 753 3.72 -21.60 25.23
C VAL A 753 2.93 -22.14 24.04
N GLN A 754 2.53 -21.23 23.14
CA GLN A 754 2.01 -21.59 21.82
C GLN A 754 2.90 -21.00 20.74
N TRP A 755 3.48 -21.87 19.93
CA TRP A 755 4.06 -21.51 18.65
C TRP A 755 2.92 -21.43 17.63
N ARG A 756 2.74 -20.29 16.96
CA ARG A 756 1.68 -20.11 15.95
C ARG A 756 2.24 -19.54 14.66
N VAL A 757 1.74 -20.04 13.53
CA VAL A 757 2.01 -19.50 12.18
C VAL A 757 0.72 -19.51 11.37
N GLN A 758 0.46 -18.41 10.66
CA GLN A 758 -0.72 -18.18 9.84
C GLN A 758 -0.47 -18.60 8.40
N THR A 759 -1.40 -19.37 7.81
CA THR A 759 -1.27 -19.84 6.43
C THR A 759 -2.60 -19.88 5.67
N ASN A 760 -2.53 -19.56 4.38
CA ASN A 760 -3.61 -19.79 3.41
C ASN A 760 -3.54 -21.20 2.78
N GLY A 761 -2.51 -21.97 3.12
CA GLY A 761 -2.40 -23.34 2.66
C GLY A 761 -3.51 -24.21 3.23
N THR A 762 -4.08 -25.08 2.39
CA THR A 762 -4.87 -26.20 2.93
C THR A 762 -3.93 -27.13 3.68
N VAL A 763 -4.19 -27.36 4.97
CA VAL A 763 -3.29 -28.12 5.85
C VAL A 763 -3.81 -29.53 6.06
N SER A 764 -2.93 -30.52 5.87
CA SER A 764 -3.16 -31.91 6.30
C SER A 764 -2.05 -32.35 7.25
N LEU A 765 -2.41 -32.98 8.37
CA LEU A 765 -1.45 -33.49 9.35
C LEU A 765 -1.17 -34.98 9.12
N SER A 766 0.07 -35.39 9.35
CA SER A 766 0.43 -36.82 9.45
C SER A 766 -0.26 -37.48 10.64
N ALA A 767 -0.35 -38.82 10.62
CA ALA A 767 -1.03 -39.57 11.68
C ALA A 767 -0.41 -39.39 13.07
N ASP A 768 0.91 -39.14 13.14
CA ASP A 768 1.64 -38.83 14.38
C ASP A 768 1.60 -37.34 14.75
N GLY A 769 0.98 -36.49 13.92
CA GLY A 769 0.89 -35.05 14.10
C GLY A 769 2.21 -34.29 13.91
N LYS A 770 3.32 -34.94 13.53
CA LYS A 770 4.65 -34.29 13.46
C LYS A 770 4.94 -33.58 12.15
N THR A 771 4.20 -33.89 11.10
CA THR A 771 4.33 -33.25 9.78
C THR A 771 3.01 -32.60 9.40
N ALA A 772 3.06 -31.31 9.08
CA ALA A 772 2.00 -30.62 8.37
C ALA A 772 2.37 -30.52 6.88
N THR A 773 1.49 -30.96 6.00
CA THR A 773 1.61 -30.75 4.55
C THR A 773 0.62 -29.65 4.17
N LEU A 774 1.16 -28.54 3.65
CA LEU A 774 0.41 -27.38 3.20
C LEU A 774 0.34 -27.43 1.67
N THR A 775 -0.84 -27.22 1.10
CA THR A 775 -1.03 -27.17 -0.36
C THR A 775 -1.77 -25.91 -0.80
N GLN A 776 -1.36 -25.34 -1.93
CA GLN A 776 -2.03 -24.21 -2.59
C GLN A 776 -2.02 -24.40 -4.11
N SER A 777 -3.14 -24.14 -4.76
CA SER A 777 -3.26 -24.19 -6.23
C SER A 777 -3.65 -22.84 -6.84
N SER A 778 -4.13 -21.91 -6.02
CA SER A 778 -4.51 -20.56 -6.41
C SER A 778 -4.27 -19.58 -5.29
N LEU A 779 -4.08 -18.32 -5.67
CA LEU A 779 -4.09 -17.15 -4.80
C LEU A 779 -5.48 -16.51 -4.85
N THR A 780 -5.95 -16.01 -3.71
CA THR A 780 -7.11 -15.13 -3.63
C THR A 780 -6.62 -13.74 -3.25
N ASP A 781 -7.10 -12.75 -3.98
CA ASP A 781 -6.82 -11.33 -3.83
C ASP A 781 -5.32 -11.01 -3.65
N PRO A 782 -4.42 -11.54 -4.52
CA PRO A 782 -3.02 -11.15 -4.47
C PRO A 782 -2.91 -9.64 -4.73
N ASN A 783 -2.11 -8.94 -3.92
CA ASN A 783 -2.03 -7.47 -3.91
C ASN A 783 -3.39 -6.78 -3.69
N ALA A 784 -4.28 -7.40 -2.91
CA ALA A 784 -5.59 -6.90 -2.49
C ALA A 784 -6.57 -6.50 -3.62
N ALA A 785 -6.40 -7.05 -4.81
CA ALA A 785 -7.42 -6.98 -5.85
C ALA A 785 -8.65 -7.77 -5.39
N ILE A 786 -9.75 -7.07 -5.10
CA ILE A 786 -10.95 -7.68 -4.48
C ILE A 786 -11.65 -8.65 -5.45
N ASN A 787 -11.96 -9.86 -4.96
CA ASN A 787 -12.60 -10.95 -5.71
C ASN A 787 -11.78 -11.45 -6.91
N TYR A 788 -10.46 -11.40 -6.83
CA TYR A 788 -9.55 -11.87 -7.88
C TYR A 788 -8.86 -13.16 -7.47
N LYS A 789 -9.08 -14.25 -8.23
CA LYS A 789 -8.39 -15.53 -8.03
C LYS A 789 -7.44 -15.81 -9.17
N VAL A 790 -6.20 -16.18 -8.83
CA VAL A 790 -5.16 -16.53 -9.82
C VAL A 790 -4.62 -17.92 -9.56
N GLY A 791 -4.50 -18.74 -10.60
CA GLY A 791 -3.88 -20.06 -10.49
C GLY A 791 -2.36 -19.99 -10.36
N LEU A 792 -1.77 -20.85 -9.54
CA LEU A 792 -0.32 -21.00 -9.36
C LEU A 792 0.35 -21.91 -10.41
N GLY A 793 -0.38 -22.29 -11.47
CA GLY A 793 0.11 -23.24 -12.47
C GLY A 793 0.27 -24.66 -11.91
N GLY A 794 -0.70 -25.12 -11.11
CA GLY A 794 -0.71 -26.43 -10.46
C GLY A 794 -0.72 -26.33 -8.92
N THR A 795 -0.78 -27.47 -8.25
CA THR A 795 -0.71 -27.54 -6.78
C THR A 795 0.75 -27.43 -6.34
N LYS A 796 1.07 -26.39 -5.59
CA LYS A 796 2.34 -26.25 -4.86
C LYS A 796 2.21 -26.90 -3.50
N THR A 797 3.32 -27.40 -2.96
CA THR A 797 3.32 -28.12 -1.67
C THR A 797 4.51 -27.71 -0.82
N MET A 798 4.24 -27.46 0.46
CA MET A 798 5.23 -27.22 1.51
C MET A 798 5.06 -28.29 2.60
N LYS A 799 6.14 -28.94 3.00
CA LYS A 799 6.15 -29.82 4.18
C LYS A 799 6.79 -29.08 5.35
N VAL A 800 6.11 -29.11 6.49
CA VAL A 800 6.54 -28.48 7.74
C VAL A 800 6.66 -29.59 8.77
N GLN A 801 7.83 -29.76 9.37
CA GLN A 801 8.12 -30.90 10.24
C GLN A 801 8.68 -30.45 11.59
N ILE A 802 8.13 -31.01 12.67
CA ILE A 802 8.67 -30.86 14.02
C ILE A 802 9.85 -31.83 14.18
N LEU A 803 11.02 -31.30 14.46
CA LEU A 803 12.23 -32.07 14.78
C LEU A 803 12.41 -32.22 16.30
N SER A 804 12.00 -31.20 17.05
CA SER A 804 12.06 -31.16 18.52
C SER A 804 10.94 -30.27 19.07
N PRO A 805 10.43 -30.53 20.30
CA PRO A 805 10.69 -31.73 21.08
C PRO A 805 9.97 -32.94 20.50
N SER A 806 10.45 -34.15 20.80
CA SER A 806 9.96 -35.38 20.15
C SER A 806 8.49 -35.73 20.48
N ASN A 807 7.92 -35.15 21.53
CA ASN A 807 6.53 -35.31 21.95
C ASN A 807 5.61 -34.19 21.45
N ALA A 808 6.13 -33.14 20.82
CA ALA A 808 5.30 -32.09 20.24
C ALA A 808 4.59 -32.58 18.98
N VAL A 809 3.40 -32.05 18.76
CA VAL A 809 2.56 -32.31 17.60
C VAL A 809 1.96 -30.99 17.11
N PHE A 810 1.65 -30.93 15.82
CA PHE A 810 0.88 -29.84 15.26
C PHE A 810 -0.60 -29.97 15.64
N THR A 811 -1.22 -28.83 15.86
CA THR A 811 -2.68 -28.66 15.92
C THR A 811 -3.09 -27.51 15.02
N LEU A 812 -4.36 -27.47 14.62
CA LEU A 812 -4.91 -26.46 13.72
C LEU A 812 -5.99 -25.63 14.43
N ASP A 813 -6.09 -24.37 14.06
CA ASP A 813 -7.20 -23.46 14.38
C ASP A 813 -7.64 -22.76 13.09
N GLY A 814 -8.93 -22.86 12.76
CA GLY A 814 -9.48 -22.44 11.49
C GLY A 814 -9.52 -23.52 10.40
N PRO A 815 -9.93 -23.15 9.16
CA PRO A 815 -10.22 -21.80 8.69
C PRO A 815 -11.68 -21.35 8.94
N PRO A 816 -11.94 -20.22 9.64
CA PRO A 816 -11.01 -19.12 9.93
C PRO A 816 -10.23 -19.28 11.25
N ALA A 817 -8.98 -18.84 11.26
CA ALA A 817 -8.18 -18.73 12.48
C ALA A 817 -8.81 -17.70 13.44
N THR A 818 -8.74 -18.01 14.74
CA THR A 818 -9.41 -17.24 15.78
C THR A 818 -8.47 -16.83 16.92
N ARG A 819 -8.91 -15.82 17.66
CA ARG A 819 -8.26 -15.37 18.89
C ARG A 819 -8.26 -16.47 19.94
N ILE A 820 -7.15 -16.59 20.67
CA ILE A 820 -7.00 -17.59 21.73
C ILE A 820 -7.03 -17.00 23.14
N PHE A 821 -6.83 -15.69 23.31
CA PHE A 821 -6.95 -15.00 24.59
C PHE A 821 -7.47 -13.57 24.49
N GLY A 822 -8.00 -13.07 25.60
CA GLY A 822 -8.57 -11.72 25.68
C GLY A 822 -9.89 -11.60 24.89
N THR A 823 -10.41 -10.38 24.83
CA THR A 823 -11.63 -10.04 24.10
C THR A 823 -11.39 -8.74 23.34
N ALA A 824 -11.79 -8.69 22.08
CA ALA A 824 -11.71 -7.46 21.29
C ALA A 824 -12.64 -6.38 21.85
N VAL A 825 -12.21 -5.11 21.77
CA VAL A 825 -13.05 -3.97 22.09
C VAL A 825 -14.28 -3.97 21.16
N TYR A 826 -15.44 -3.72 21.76
CA TYR A 826 -16.69 -3.65 21.02
C TYR A 826 -16.66 -2.54 19.98
N SER A 827 -16.88 -2.94 18.73
CA SER A 827 -17.16 -2.06 17.60
C SER A 827 -18.63 -2.24 17.22
N ALA A 828 -19.36 -1.13 17.12
CA ALA A 828 -20.77 -1.18 16.73
C ALA A 828 -20.89 -1.59 15.26
N PRO A 829 -21.94 -2.31 14.84
CA PRO A 829 -22.16 -2.61 13.44
C PRO A 829 -22.29 -1.32 12.58
N PRO A 830 -21.86 -1.35 11.30
CA PRO A 830 -21.43 -2.53 10.52
C PRO A 830 -20.01 -3.04 10.81
N GLU A 831 -19.25 -2.40 11.68
CA GLU A 831 -17.87 -2.73 11.99
C GLU A 831 -17.77 -4.00 12.85
N ASP A 832 -16.84 -4.88 12.48
CA ASP A 832 -16.55 -6.08 13.26
C ASP A 832 -15.62 -5.72 14.44
N SER A 833 -15.97 -6.21 15.64
CA SER A 833 -15.06 -6.12 16.80
C SER A 833 -13.80 -6.94 16.59
N ASP A 834 -13.89 -8.07 15.88
CA ASP A 834 -12.72 -8.81 15.40
C ASP A 834 -13.04 -9.32 14.00
N GLN A 835 -12.25 -8.91 13.01
CA GLN A 835 -12.51 -9.30 11.63
C GLN A 835 -12.29 -10.81 11.45
N THR A 836 -13.25 -11.47 10.79
CA THR A 836 -13.13 -12.90 10.48
C THR A 836 -12.03 -13.14 9.44
N ASN A 837 -11.08 -14.03 9.77
CA ASN A 837 -9.94 -14.39 8.90
C ASN A 837 -10.29 -15.57 7.99
N VAL A 838 -11.25 -15.36 7.09
CA VAL A 838 -11.77 -16.41 6.19
C VAL A 838 -10.64 -17.05 5.39
N GLY A 839 -10.61 -18.38 5.32
CA GLY A 839 -9.62 -19.13 4.54
C GLY A 839 -8.26 -19.31 5.24
N VAL A 840 -8.02 -18.65 6.36
CA VAL A 840 -6.72 -18.70 7.06
C VAL A 840 -6.72 -19.75 8.16
N THR A 841 -5.68 -20.57 8.22
CA THR A 841 -5.44 -21.53 9.29
C THR A 841 -4.24 -21.09 10.13
N ALA A 842 -4.37 -21.10 11.44
CA ALA A 842 -3.23 -21.02 12.36
C ALA A 842 -2.71 -22.43 12.61
N LEU A 843 -1.50 -22.74 12.11
CA LEU A 843 -0.74 -23.94 12.44
C LEU A 843 -0.04 -23.73 13.79
N GLN A 844 -0.24 -24.65 14.73
CA GLN A 844 0.16 -24.44 16.13
C GLN A 844 0.94 -25.61 16.72
N ILE A 845 1.87 -25.31 17.63
CA ILE A 845 2.44 -26.27 18.57
C ILE A 845 2.17 -25.75 19.97
N LYS A 846 1.52 -26.55 20.80
CA LYS A 846 1.20 -26.22 22.20
C LYS A 846 2.15 -26.96 23.13
N LEU A 847 2.88 -26.20 23.94
CA LEU A 847 3.75 -26.74 24.98
C LEU A 847 3.10 -26.39 26.33
N GLY A 848 2.44 -27.37 26.93
CA GLY A 848 1.68 -27.18 28.16
C GLY A 848 2.47 -27.42 29.45
N GLY A 849 1.99 -26.81 30.54
CA GLY A 849 2.47 -27.01 31.91
C GLY A 849 3.58 -26.03 32.31
N THR A 850 3.69 -25.74 33.61
CA THR A 850 4.82 -24.99 34.17
C THR A 850 6.13 -25.57 33.64
N GLN A 851 6.95 -24.75 32.98
CA GLN A 851 8.22 -25.18 32.39
C GLN A 851 9.14 -25.74 33.48
N SER A 852 9.15 -27.06 33.63
CA SER A 852 9.98 -27.78 34.62
C SER A 852 11.41 -28.02 34.12
N GLY A 853 11.69 -27.69 32.86
CA GLY A 853 13.00 -27.74 32.22
C GLY A 853 13.01 -26.90 30.94
N SER A 854 14.17 -26.73 30.31
CA SER A 854 14.29 -26.01 29.04
C SER A 854 13.62 -26.76 27.89
N GLN A 855 13.02 -26.03 26.95
CA GLN A 855 12.40 -26.58 25.76
C GLN A 855 13.01 -25.97 24.50
N THR A 856 13.13 -26.81 23.47
CA THR A 856 13.58 -26.39 22.14
C THR A 856 12.58 -26.86 21.10
N VAL A 857 11.92 -25.91 20.45
CA VAL A 857 11.04 -26.17 19.30
C VAL A 857 11.88 -26.00 18.05
N GLN A 858 12.02 -27.06 17.25
CA GLN A 858 12.70 -27.01 15.95
C GLN A 858 11.70 -27.41 14.87
N VAL A 859 11.44 -26.49 13.94
CA VAL A 859 10.52 -26.69 12.82
C VAL A 859 11.24 -26.43 11.51
N VAL A 860 11.31 -27.44 10.64
CA VAL A 860 11.87 -27.31 9.30
C VAL A 860 10.77 -27.18 8.26
N TRP A 861 10.94 -26.21 7.36
CA TRP A 861 10.07 -25.94 6.22
C TRP A 861 10.80 -26.37 4.94
N GLN A 862 10.24 -27.37 4.27
CA GLN A 862 10.74 -27.93 3.01
C GLN A 862 9.72 -27.70 1.88
N PRO A 863 9.96 -26.70 1.01
CA PRO A 863 9.25 -26.60 -0.25
C PRO A 863 9.44 -27.89 -1.06
N GLN A 864 8.37 -28.48 -1.57
CA GLN A 864 8.47 -29.70 -2.39
C GLN A 864 8.80 -29.30 -3.83
N TRP A 865 10.10 -29.17 -4.12
CA TRP A 865 10.61 -28.87 -5.46
C TRP A 865 10.43 -30.07 -6.41
N ASP A 866 10.24 -29.82 -7.70
CA ASP A 866 10.28 -30.90 -8.71
C ASP A 866 11.67 -31.57 -8.78
N SER A 867 12.71 -30.84 -8.35
CA SER A 867 14.10 -31.26 -8.33
C SER A 867 14.62 -31.53 -6.91
N LEU A 868 13.81 -32.17 -6.05
CA LEU A 868 14.25 -32.56 -4.71
C LEU A 868 15.49 -33.47 -4.78
N SER A 869 16.47 -33.18 -3.92
CA SER A 869 17.70 -33.95 -3.74
C SER A 869 17.68 -34.72 -2.41
N ALA A 870 18.66 -35.60 -2.19
CA ALA A 870 18.84 -36.26 -0.90
C ALA A 870 19.15 -35.25 0.23
N ALA A 871 19.85 -34.15 -0.08
CA ALA A 871 20.12 -33.09 0.88
C ALA A 871 18.83 -32.37 1.33
N ASP A 872 17.89 -32.14 0.41
CA ASP A 872 16.57 -31.59 0.73
C ASP A 872 15.71 -32.52 1.62
N GLN A 873 16.09 -33.79 1.78
CA GLN A 873 15.38 -34.74 2.63
C GLN A 873 16.13 -35.04 3.94
N ALA A 874 17.36 -34.56 4.07
CA ALA A 874 18.17 -34.80 5.26
C ALA A 874 17.63 -33.99 6.44
N THR A 875 17.51 -34.65 7.59
CA THR A 875 17.21 -33.96 8.85
C THR A 875 18.40 -33.09 9.24
N PRO A 876 18.24 -31.77 9.43
CA PRO A 876 19.34 -30.93 9.85
C PRO A 876 19.83 -31.31 11.25
N LYS A 877 21.11 -31.08 11.52
CA LYS A 877 21.69 -31.29 12.85
C LYS A 877 20.96 -30.41 13.88
N SER A 878 20.68 -30.96 15.05
CA SER A 878 20.16 -30.18 16.18
C SER A 878 21.31 -29.45 16.86
N VAL A 879 21.35 -28.13 16.75
CA VAL A 879 22.40 -27.28 17.33
C VAL A 879 21.76 -26.16 18.16
N PRO A 880 22.22 -25.92 19.41
CA PRO A 880 21.73 -24.80 20.22
C PRO A 880 22.00 -23.44 19.56
N LEU A 881 21.10 -22.46 19.73
CA LEU A 881 21.21 -21.11 19.15
C LEU A 881 22.51 -20.41 19.56
N SER A 882 23.03 -20.68 20.76
CA SER A 882 24.32 -20.13 21.23
C SER A 882 25.54 -20.66 20.46
N GLN A 883 25.38 -21.73 19.68
CA GLN A 883 26.40 -22.36 18.85
C GLN A 883 26.11 -22.24 17.35
N TRP A 884 25.07 -21.48 16.97
CA TRP A 884 24.76 -21.25 15.57
C TRP A 884 25.87 -20.45 14.88
N SER A 885 26.43 -21.05 13.84
CA SER A 885 27.43 -20.43 12.97
C SER A 885 27.06 -20.71 11.52
N LEU A 886 27.70 -20.05 10.56
CA LEU A 886 27.45 -20.29 9.13
C LEU A 886 27.71 -21.75 8.69
N THR A 887 28.35 -22.57 9.52
CA THR A 887 28.69 -23.97 9.22
C THR A 887 28.11 -24.99 10.21
N SER A 888 27.37 -24.54 11.25
CA SER A 888 26.97 -25.43 12.35
C SER A 888 26.00 -26.55 11.96
N HIS A 889 25.28 -26.39 10.84
CA HIS A 889 24.29 -27.36 10.34
C HIS A 889 24.75 -28.11 9.08
N ASN A 890 26.02 -27.97 8.68
CA ASN A 890 26.59 -28.65 7.52
C ASN A 890 26.70 -30.16 7.71
#